data_AF-A0A1Z4N4B9-F1
#
_entry.id   AF-A0A1Z4N4B9-F1
#
_cell.length_a   1.000
_cell.length_b   1.000
_cell.length_c   1.000
_cell.angle_alpha   90.00
_cell.angle_beta   90.00
_cell.angle_gamma   90.00
#
_symmetry.space_group_name_H-M   'P 1'
#
loop_
_entity.id
_entity.type
_entity.pdbx_description
1 polymer ?
#
loop_
_entity_poly.entity_id
_entity_poly.type
_entity_poly.pdbx_seq_one_letter_code
_entity_poly.pdbx_strand_id
1 'polypeptide(L)'
;MADTNSNGRNVIIFVADGLRNGSVNPTDTPTLYSIRQQGVNFTNSHSLFPTFTTPNASAIATGHYLGDTGDFSNTVYTGFPAENANGSVTPFIENNAVLGDIDEKFPGNNFLDEESLLAYARAQGFNTAAIGKLGPVAIQDVTQVNREGGTKGNIPIPQTVIIDDRTGAAASTTTGSPQAVPLNPDIAARLTAAGLPTTTPGRGANGSSGNYTTPGTTVANVTQQQFFIDATTKAVLPKFQQDGKPFALVYWSRDPDGTQHNEGDSLNSLTPGINGPTAKAGVKNADANLKQLLDYLKSTGLDQTTDVFITSDHGFSTISRQLIDNEGTKTNSYAATLTYSDVNPGFLPVGFVAIDLAHDLGLPLYDPDKNTITPLDINNVQYAAIDATKGQHPTSGNGVIGGSGKVTNGKIDPNTKLVVAANGGSDLIYLPNGDVATAKQIVDLLSQKDYISGIFVDDALGNIPGALPLSTIGLKGDAKTPTPAIVINFKTFSTDPNNPNNPQAQVEIADTTLQQGQGMHGSFGRGDTFNNMEAIGPDFKAGYVDSTPVSNADVAPTLAKILGLNIPSSGDLKGRVITEALVGGPETVVSTKGTLISDAAANGQTTILNYQTVGNTQYFTAAGFSDRTVGLQGLPPDIQFGSSNSDNITAKPGQILFTGDGADTVDSTKNNTIITGNGDDIVFAGSDSSVSTGDGNDQVFVGVTGPASNTNADGGAGNDELTIVEANGSNKLFGAAGADTLKVVEGSGQLLFGGSGNDTITSNGKNNRLYGGSGDDKLFSNSNDTIVGGDGDDVLFAGAGGGNRLTGGAGIDQFWIANGSLPTSKNIVTDFTPGIDVIGLGGITQASKFSDLTLLQQGSDTLVKLGSTELVSLLGTTANTLTASNFVFAASVV
;
A
#
# COMPACT_ATOMS: atom_id res chain seq x y z
N MET A 1 12.50 -30.19 9.42
CA MET A 1 13.74 -30.97 9.68
C MET A 1 14.85 -29.98 10.00
N ALA A 2 15.64 -30.29 11.03
CA ALA A 2 16.83 -29.63 11.58
C ALA A 2 17.24 -28.22 11.09
N ASP A 3 17.25 -27.29 12.05
CA ASP A 3 18.18 -26.14 12.15
C ASP A 3 19.63 -26.64 12.10
N THR A 4 20.37 -26.35 11.01
CA THR A 4 21.84 -26.39 10.94
C THR A 4 22.36 -25.49 9.82
N ASN A 5 23.09 -24.42 10.21
CA ASN A 5 24.15 -23.68 9.50
C ASN A 5 23.82 -22.31 8.86
N SER A 6 23.73 -21.25 9.68
CA SER A 6 24.02 -19.87 9.26
C SER A 6 25.52 -19.58 9.04
N ASN A 7 26.40 -20.57 9.20
CA ASN A 7 27.83 -20.43 8.94
C ASN A 7 28.14 -20.64 7.44
N GLY A 8 27.87 -19.63 6.61
CA GLY A 8 28.38 -19.58 5.23
C GLY A 8 27.43 -19.10 4.14
N ARG A 9 26.33 -18.41 4.49
CA ARG A 9 25.48 -17.73 3.49
C ARG A 9 25.94 -16.30 3.24
N ASN A 10 25.78 -15.87 2.01
CA ASN A 10 26.01 -14.52 1.55
C ASN A 10 24.76 -14.00 0.86
N VAL A 11 24.57 -12.68 0.86
CA VAL A 11 23.47 -12.06 0.12
C VAL A 11 23.99 -10.93 -0.74
N ILE A 12 23.36 -10.78 -1.91
CA ILE A 12 23.54 -9.62 -2.79
C ILE A 12 22.17 -9.03 -3.10
N ILE A 13 22.02 -7.73 -2.88
CA ILE A 13 20.91 -6.95 -3.43
C ILE A 13 21.41 -6.29 -4.71
N PHE A 14 20.85 -6.66 -5.86
CA PHE A 14 21.09 -5.98 -7.12
C PHE A 14 19.89 -5.05 -7.40
N VAL A 15 20.12 -3.74 -7.32
CA VAL A 15 19.10 -2.73 -7.63
C VAL A 15 19.31 -2.23 -9.06
N ALA A 16 18.33 -2.45 -9.93
CA ALA A 16 18.26 -1.86 -11.26
C ALA A 16 17.38 -0.61 -11.21
N ASP A 17 17.97 0.53 -10.86
CA ASP A 17 17.25 1.77 -10.55
C ASP A 17 16.28 2.19 -11.67
N GLY A 18 15.02 2.41 -11.33
CA GLY A 18 13.96 2.77 -12.30
C GLY A 18 13.61 1.70 -13.34
N LEU A 19 13.98 0.43 -13.14
CA LEU A 19 13.61 -0.66 -14.04
C LEU A 19 12.13 -1.05 -13.85
N ARG A 20 11.33 -0.87 -14.90
CA ARG A 20 9.91 -1.26 -14.91
C ARG A 20 9.74 -2.77 -15.09
N ASN A 21 8.76 -3.36 -14.41
CA ASN A 21 8.48 -4.80 -14.49
C ASN A 21 8.29 -5.31 -15.94
N GLY A 22 7.54 -4.59 -16.78
CA GLY A 22 7.25 -4.99 -18.15
C GLY A 22 8.39 -4.76 -19.15
N SER A 23 9.50 -4.13 -18.74
CA SER A 23 10.70 -3.98 -19.58
C SER A 23 11.55 -5.26 -19.63
N VAL A 24 11.27 -6.24 -18.76
CA VAL A 24 11.99 -7.52 -18.75
C VAL A 24 11.49 -8.44 -19.87
N ASN A 25 12.37 -8.78 -20.82
CA ASN A 25 12.03 -9.57 -21.99
C ASN A 25 13.26 -10.32 -22.56
N PRO A 26 13.06 -11.37 -23.38
CA PRO A 26 14.17 -12.20 -23.88
C PRO A 26 15.19 -11.49 -24.78
N THR A 27 14.85 -10.32 -25.33
CA THR A 27 15.67 -9.61 -26.32
C THR A 27 16.53 -8.52 -25.68
N ASP A 28 15.91 -7.67 -24.86
CA ASP A 28 16.60 -6.53 -24.25
C ASP A 28 17.23 -6.88 -22.91
N THR A 29 16.68 -7.87 -22.18
CA THR A 29 17.12 -8.25 -20.82
C THR A 29 17.13 -9.77 -20.65
N PRO A 30 17.93 -10.50 -21.45
CA PRO A 30 17.95 -11.97 -21.43
C PRO A 30 18.37 -12.54 -20.08
N THR A 31 19.15 -11.83 -19.27
CA THR A 31 19.61 -12.30 -17.96
C THR A 31 18.48 -12.25 -16.93
N LEU A 32 17.84 -11.09 -16.78
CA LEU A 32 16.65 -10.91 -15.92
C LEU A 32 15.53 -11.86 -16.35
N TYR A 33 15.24 -11.92 -17.65
CA TYR A 33 14.23 -12.85 -18.17
C TYR A 33 14.55 -14.30 -17.81
N SER A 34 15.82 -14.71 -17.88
CA SER A 34 16.26 -16.05 -17.50
C SER A 34 16.06 -16.33 -16.00
N ILE A 35 16.28 -15.34 -15.13
CA ILE A 35 16.05 -15.47 -13.68
C ILE A 35 14.57 -15.69 -13.40
N ARG A 36 13.66 -14.94 -14.05
CA ARG A 36 12.21 -15.19 -13.91
C ARG A 36 11.78 -16.62 -14.22
N GLN A 37 12.53 -17.32 -15.08
CA GLN A 37 12.24 -18.72 -15.43
C GLN A 37 12.89 -19.73 -14.47
N GLN A 38 14.02 -19.38 -13.86
CA GLN A 38 14.87 -20.32 -13.12
C GLN A 38 14.86 -20.10 -11.61
N GLY A 39 14.63 -18.89 -11.15
CA GLY A 39 14.51 -18.50 -9.75
C GLY A 39 13.06 -18.17 -9.39
N VAL A 40 12.88 -17.11 -8.60
CA VAL A 40 11.59 -16.56 -8.20
C VAL A 40 11.24 -15.35 -9.07
N ASN A 41 10.04 -15.36 -9.65
CA ASN A 41 9.44 -14.24 -10.36
C ASN A 41 8.33 -13.63 -9.52
N PHE A 42 8.52 -12.43 -8.99
CA PHE A 42 7.50 -11.71 -8.24
C PHE A 42 6.64 -10.88 -9.20
N THR A 43 5.41 -11.35 -9.42
CA THR A 43 4.48 -10.76 -10.41
C THR A 43 3.62 -9.63 -9.85
N ASN A 44 3.70 -9.38 -8.54
CA ASN A 44 2.89 -8.41 -7.80
C ASN A 44 3.77 -7.56 -6.87
N SER A 45 4.85 -7.02 -7.42
CA SER A 45 5.80 -6.17 -6.70
C SER A 45 5.32 -4.73 -6.55
N HIS A 46 5.80 -4.09 -5.49
CA HIS A 46 5.45 -2.71 -5.13
C HIS A 46 6.68 -1.93 -4.67
N SER A 47 6.88 -0.78 -5.28
CA SER A 47 7.63 0.32 -4.68
C SER A 47 6.83 0.90 -3.52
N LEU A 48 7.50 1.49 -2.52
CA LEU A 48 6.83 2.38 -1.58
C LEU A 48 6.55 3.73 -2.24
N PHE A 49 5.50 4.41 -1.77
CA PHE A 49 5.15 5.76 -2.21
C PHE A 49 5.52 6.79 -1.13
N PRO A 50 6.13 7.95 -1.49
CA PRO A 50 6.49 8.38 -2.84
C PRO A 50 7.56 7.51 -3.52
N THR A 51 7.39 7.26 -4.82
CA THR A 51 8.16 6.28 -5.62
C THR A 51 9.51 6.85 -6.08
N PHE A 52 10.27 7.46 -5.16
CA PHE A 52 11.59 8.06 -5.43
C PHE A 52 12.77 7.19 -4.95
N THR A 53 13.97 7.53 -5.43
CA THR A 53 15.23 6.82 -5.16
C THR A 53 15.52 6.69 -3.66
N THR A 54 15.68 7.80 -2.93
CA THR A 54 16.16 7.78 -1.54
C THR A 54 15.15 7.16 -0.57
N PRO A 55 13.83 7.42 -0.70
CA PRO A 55 12.84 6.73 0.11
C PRO A 55 12.90 5.22 -0.05
N ASN A 56 12.89 4.71 -1.28
CA ASN A 56 12.93 3.28 -1.52
C ASN A 56 14.32 2.68 -1.21
N ALA A 57 15.41 3.44 -1.31
CA ALA A 57 16.71 3.04 -0.80
C ALA A 57 16.70 2.84 0.72
N SER A 58 16.01 3.72 1.47
CA SER A 58 15.85 3.58 2.92
C SER A 58 15.06 2.32 3.26
N ALA A 59 14.01 2.01 2.48
CA ALA A 59 13.21 0.81 2.66
C ALA A 59 13.98 -0.48 2.35
N ILE A 60 14.76 -0.50 1.26
CA ILE A 60 15.64 -1.63 0.91
C ILE A 60 16.72 -1.82 1.98
N ALA A 61 17.23 -0.72 2.56
CA ALA A 61 18.28 -0.76 3.57
C ALA A 61 17.79 -1.33 4.90
N THR A 62 16.61 -0.91 5.36
CA THR A 62 16.12 -1.13 6.74
C THR A 62 15.00 -2.16 6.84
N GLY A 63 14.22 -2.35 5.76
CA GLY A 63 12.98 -3.12 5.78
C GLY A 63 11.78 -2.34 6.32
N HIS A 64 11.89 -1.02 6.46
CA HIS A 64 10.86 -0.15 6.99
C HIS A 64 10.18 0.71 5.93
N TYR A 65 8.97 1.14 6.24
CA TYR A 65 8.24 2.13 5.45
C TYR A 65 8.71 3.54 5.79
N LEU A 66 8.37 4.49 4.92
CA LEU A 66 8.91 5.84 4.97
C LEU A 66 8.44 6.64 6.20
N GLY A 67 7.28 6.28 6.78
CA GLY A 67 6.81 6.83 8.04
C GLY A 67 7.71 6.51 9.24
N ASP A 68 8.50 5.44 9.17
CA ASP A 68 9.51 5.12 10.19
C ASP A 68 10.88 5.71 9.82
N THR A 69 11.31 5.57 8.56
CA THR A 69 12.65 6.04 8.16
C THR A 69 12.76 7.56 8.06
N GLY A 70 11.65 8.26 7.79
CA GLY A 70 11.65 9.71 7.60
C GLY A 70 12.32 10.20 6.31
N ASP A 71 12.77 9.29 5.45
CA ASP A 71 13.21 9.60 4.09
C ASP A 71 11.98 9.64 3.17
N PHE A 72 11.28 10.77 3.19
CA PHE A 72 9.98 10.91 2.50
C PHE A 72 10.11 11.15 1.00
N SER A 73 11.23 11.72 0.52
CA SER A 73 11.49 11.97 -0.89
C SER A 73 12.95 12.34 -1.17
N ASN A 74 13.34 12.45 -2.44
CA ASN A 74 14.68 12.91 -2.84
C ASN A 74 14.96 14.38 -2.44
N THR A 75 13.93 15.20 -2.29
CA THR A 75 13.95 16.57 -1.77
C THR A 75 12.97 16.66 -0.60
N VAL A 76 13.47 17.02 0.58
CA VAL A 76 12.67 17.08 1.82
C VAL A 76 12.88 18.40 2.54
N TYR A 77 11.89 18.84 3.32
CA TYR A 77 12.09 19.96 4.24
C TYR A 77 12.79 19.49 5.50
N THR A 78 13.99 19.99 5.75
CA THR A 78 14.81 19.58 6.90
C THR A 78 14.49 20.32 8.20
N GLY A 79 13.74 21.42 8.14
CA GLY A 79 13.51 22.30 9.30
C GLY A 79 14.68 23.23 9.64
N PHE A 80 15.82 23.07 8.98
CA PHE A 80 17.04 23.86 9.13
C PHE A 80 17.74 24.01 7.77
N PRO A 81 18.51 25.08 7.54
CA PRO A 81 19.24 25.25 6.28
C PRO A 81 20.44 24.29 6.21
N ALA A 82 20.56 23.53 5.11
CA ALA A 82 21.65 22.59 4.89
C ALA A 82 22.85 23.28 4.20
N GLU A 83 24.06 23.12 4.76
CA GLU A 83 25.25 23.85 4.32
C GLU A 83 25.73 23.40 2.93
N ASN A 84 25.79 22.09 2.71
CA ASN A 84 26.16 21.50 1.43
C ASN A 84 25.05 21.59 0.36
N ALA A 85 23.90 22.18 0.73
CA ALA A 85 22.85 22.62 -0.19
C ALA A 85 22.72 24.15 -0.24
N ASN A 86 23.82 24.88 -0.01
CA ASN A 86 23.87 26.34 -0.13
C ASN A 86 22.85 27.08 0.75
N GLY A 87 22.55 26.52 1.92
CA GLY A 87 21.58 27.06 2.89
C GLY A 87 20.11 26.78 2.56
N SER A 88 19.82 25.89 1.61
CA SER A 88 18.45 25.46 1.33
C SER A 88 17.85 24.72 2.53
N VAL A 89 16.60 25.03 2.84
CA VAL A 89 15.78 24.26 3.81
C VAL A 89 15.05 23.09 3.15
N THR A 90 15.13 22.98 1.83
CA THR A 90 14.59 21.87 1.03
C THR A 90 15.71 21.23 0.21
N PRO A 91 16.76 20.69 0.86
CA PRO A 91 17.89 20.16 0.12
C PRO A 91 17.53 18.87 -0.65
N PHE A 92 18.20 18.67 -1.78
CA PHE A 92 18.19 17.40 -2.52
C PHE A 92 19.15 16.41 -1.86
N ILE A 93 18.62 15.33 -1.30
CA ILE A 93 19.32 14.40 -0.42
C ILE A 93 19.91 13.19 -1.14
N GLU A 94 19.70 13.03 -2.46
CA GLU A 94 20.49 12.09 -3.28
C GLU A 94 21.92 12.67 -3.51
N ASN A 95 22.60 12.95 -2.39
CA ASN A 95 23.90 13.58 -2.31
C ASN A 95 24.51 13.29 -0.93
N ASN A 96 25.61 12.53 -0.90
CA ASN A 96 26.26 12.15 0.37
C ASN A 96 26.61 13.34 1.25
N ALA A 97 26.97 14.48 0.64
CA ALA A 97 27.37 15.62 1.43
C ALA A 97 26.18 16.25 2.17
N VAL A 98 25.01 16.24 1.55
CA VAL A 98 23.74 16.66 2.16
C VAL A 98 23.28 15.64 3.19
N LEU A 99 23.36 14.34 2.86
CA LEU A 99 23.03 13.27 3.82
C LEU A 99 23.85 13.42 5.10
N GLY A 100 25.16 13.64 5.01
CA GLY A 100 25.99 13.89 6.19
C GLY A 100 25.60 15.16 6.98
N ASP A 101 25.09 16.21 6.33
CA ASP A 101 24.60 17.41 7.03
C ASP A 101 23.33 17.12 7.82
N ILE A 102 22.47 16.26 7.27
CA ILE A 102 21.23 15.81 7.90
C ILE A 102 21.58 14.89 9.07
N ASP A 103 22.39 13.87 8.83
CA ASP A 103 22.74 12.82 9.79
C ASP A 103 23.33 13.38 11.09
N GLU A 104 24.22 14.39 10.99
CA GLU A 104 24.81 15.10 12.13
C GLU A 104 23.78 15.80 13.04
N LYS A 105 22.53 16.00 12.60
CA LYS A 105 21.45 16.61 13.39
C LYS A 105 20.64 15.59 14.18
N PHE A 106 20.78 14.30 13.93
CA PHE A 106 19.97 13.26 14.54
C PHE A 106 20.79 12.40 15.53
N PRO A 107 20.15 11.89 16.60
CA PRO A 107 20.84 11.02 17.56
C PRO A 107 21.52 9.83 16.88
N GLY A 108 22.72 9.48 17.35
CA GLY A 108 23.48 8.35 16.81
C GLY A 108 24.10 8.60 15.43
N ASN A 109 23.93 9.79 14.84
CA ASN A 109 24.24 10.07 13.44
C ASN A 109 23.61 9.00 12.53
N ASN A 110 22.29 8.89 12.66
CA ASN A 110 21.44 8.06 11.82
C ASN A 110 20.08 8.75 11.70
N PHE A 111 19.86 9.51 10.64
CA PHE A 111 18.60 10.20 10.41
C PHE A 111 17.42 9.25 10.13
N LEU A 112 17.72 8.00 9.74
CA LEU A 112 16.70 6.97 9.49
C LEU A 112 16.09 6.43 10.78
N ASP A 113 16.76 6.62 11.93
CA ASP A 113 16.40 6.06 13.25
C ASP A 113 16.19 4.52 13.28
N GLU A 114 16.58 3.84 12.21
CA GLU A 114 16.48 2.39 12.00
C GLU A 114 17.84 1.79 11.62
N GLU A 115 18.04 0.52 11.98
CA GLU A 115 19.27 -0.20 11.68
C GLU A 115 19.18 -0.83 10.28
N SER A 116 20.17 -0.55 9.42
CA SER A 116 20.21 -1.15 8.07
C SER A 116 20.80 -2.56 8.09
N LEU A 117 20.47 -3.37 7.07
CA LEU A 117 21.03 -4.70 6.86
C LEU A 117 22.56 -4.67 6.82
N LEU A 118 23.16 -3.70 6.10
CA LEU A 118 24.62 -3.62 6.02
C LEU A 118 25.25 -3.17 7.33
N ALA A 119 24.68 -2.17 8.01
CA ALA A 119 25.20 -1.70 9.29
C ALA A 119 25.18 -2.82 10.35
N TYR A 120 24.07 -3.57 10.40
CA TYR A 120 23.93 -4.69 11.33
C TYR A 120 24.83 -5.87 10.96
N ALA A 121 24.88 -6.26 9.68
CA ALA A 121 25.76 -7.35 9.22
C ALA A 121 27.23 -7.04 9.52
N ARG A 122 27.68 -5.79 9.26
CA ARG A 122 29.01 -5.32 9.62
C ARG A 122 29.28 -5.47 11.12
N ALA A 123 28.34 -5.06 11.97
CA ALA A 123 28.46 -5.18 13.42
C ALA A 123 28.57 -6.66 13.87
N GLN A 124 27.96 -7.59 13.13
CA GLN A 124 28.09 -9.03 13.33
C GLN A 124 29.34 -9.65 12.67
N GLY A 125 30.23 -8.83 12.10
CA GLY A 125 31.52 -9.27 11.55
C GLY A 125 31.47 -9.74 10.10
N PHE A 126 30.37 -9.50 9.37
CA PHE A 126 30.27 -9.76 7.93
C PHE A 126 31.11 -8.75 7.16
N ASN A 127 31.55 -9.16 5.97
CA ASN A 127 32.03 -8.22 4.98
C ASN A 127 30.85 -7.48 4.35
N THR A 128 30.95 -6.16 4.20
CA THR A 128 29.85 -5.34 3.70
C THR A 128 30.31 -4.38 2.62
N ALA A 129 29.50 -4.22 1.58
CA ALA A 129 29.75 -3.27 0.51
C ALA A 129 28.45 -2.69 -0.05
N ALA A 130 28.50 -1.42 -0.44
CA ALA A 130 27.48 -0.76 -1.23
C ALA A 130 28.17 -0.04 -2.40
N ILE A 131 27.78 -0.36 -3.64
CA ILE A 131 28.50 0.09 -4.85
C ILE A 131 27.50 0.60 -5.89
N GLY A 132 27.69 1.80 -6.44
CA GLY A 132 26.86 2.33 -7.53
C GLY A 132 26.42 3.80 -7.40
N LYS A 133 25.10 4.05 -7.41
CA LYS A 133 24.53 5.41 -7.43
C LYS A 133 24.78 6.19 -6.13
N LEU A 134 25.35 7.39 -6.24
CA LEU A 134 25.50 8.41 -5.18
C LEU A 134 24.15 8.70 -4.52
N GLY A 135 24.09 8.72 -3.19
CA GLY A 135 22.85 8.86 -2.44
C GLY A 135 22.37 7.52 -1.89
N PRO A 136 21.65 6.68 -2.67
CA PRO A 136 21.05 5.45 -2.17
C PRO A 136 22.09 4.43 -1.69
N VAL A 137 23.30 4.41 -2.27
CA VAL A 137 24.42 3.59 -1.81
C VAL A 137 24.90 4.00 -0.42
N ALA A 138 24.98 5.30 -0.13
CA ALA A 138 25.31 5.80 1.20
C ALA A 138 24.19 5.48 2.20
N ILE A 139 22.92 5.53 1.76
CA ILE A 139 21.75 5.19 2.59
C ILE A 139 21.77 3.74 3.07
N GLN A 140 22.38 2.82 2.31
CA GLN A 140 22.52 1.43 2.75
C GLN A 140 23.33 1.31 4.05
N ASP A 141 24.14 2.31 4.40
CA ASP A 141 24.89 2.37 5.65
C ASP A 141 25.25 3.82 6.02
N VAL A 142 24.23 4.63 6.35
CA VAL A 142 24.37 6.07 6.63
C VAL A 142 25.41 6.36 7.72
N THR A 143 25.57 5.43 8.67
CA THR A 143 26.54 5.55 9.76
C THR A 143 27.99 5.69 9.28
N GLN A 144 28.29 5.30 8.03
CA GLN A 144 29.64 5.29 7.44
C GLN A 144 29.95 6.53 6.59
N VAL A 145 29.01 7.46 6.43
CA VAL A 145 29.25 8.72 5.70
C VAL A 145 29.38 9.94 6.62
N ASN A 146 29.43 9.69 7.93
CA ASN A 146 29.56 10.69 8.98
C ASN A 146 30.91 11.41 9.00
N ARG A 147 30.90 12.68 9.41
CA ARG A 147 32.09 13.53 9.44
C ARG A 147 32.60 13.79 10.85
N GLU A 148 33.91 13.80 10.98
CA GLU A 148 34.58 14.24 12.21
C GLU A 148 34.75 15.77 12.22
N GLY A 149 34.14 16.46 13.18
CA GLY A 149 34.30 17.91 13.35
C GLY A 149 33.22 18.77 12.67
N GLY A 150 32.08 18.18 12.32
CA GLY A 150 30.93 18.85 11.71
C GLY A 150 30.92 18.79 10.18
N THR A 151 30.01 19.54 9.56
CA THR A 151 29.69 19.57 8.11
C THR A 151 30.88 19.73 7.13
N LYS A 152 32.02 20.26 7.59
CA LYS A 152 33.28 20.42 6.81
C LYS A 152 34.37 19.43 7.19
N GLY A 153 34.10 18.58 8.16
CA GLY A 153 34.97 17.54 8.68
C GLY A 153 35.27 16.46 7.65
N ASN A 154 36.37 15.74 7.84
CA ASN A 154 36.68 14.58 7.02
C ASN A 154 35.76 13.42 7.38
N ILE A 155 35.38 12.63 6.38
CA ILE A 155 34.74 11.33 6.59
C ILE A 155 35.86 10.34 6.95
N PRO A 156 35.78 9.58 8.06
CA PRO A 156 36.70 8.50 8.36
C PRO A 156 36.69 7.43 7.27
N ILE A 157 37.74 6.61 7.19
CA ILE A 157 37.72 5.47 6.25
C ILE A 157 36.62 4.50 6.70
N PRO A 158 35.59 4.26 5.87
CA PRO A 158 34.47 3.42 6.27
C PRO A 158 34.89 1.95 6.34
N GLN A 159 34.22 1.20 7.21
CA GLN A 159 34.37 -0.25 7.33
C GLN A 159 33.56 -0.98 6.26
N THR A 160 32.33 -0.53 6.01
CA THR A 160 31.56 -0.92 4.82
C THR A 160 32.21 -0.30 3.59
N VAL A 161 32.49 -1.10 2.57
CA VAL A 161 33.09 -0.59 1.34
C VAL A 161 32.05 0.20 0.57
N ILE A 162 32.25 1.51 0.44
CA ILE A 162 31.38 2.39 -0.34
C ILE A 162 32.13 2.87 -1.59
N ILE A 163 31.58 2.56 -2.78
CA ILE A 163 32.08 3.04 -4.07
C ILE A 163 30.90 3.62 -4.85
N ASP A 164 30.95 4.90 -5.17
CA ASP A 164 29.85 5.64 -5.80
C ASP A 164 30.32 6.62 -6.88
N ASP A 165 29.41 7.44 -7.44
CA ASP A 165 29.73 8.45 -8.46
C ASP A 165 30.79 9.47 -8.02
N ARG A 166 30.98 9.68 -6.72
CA ARG A 166 31.87 10.70 -6.16
C ARG A 166 33.13 10.10 -5.54
N THR A 167 33.34 8.79 -5.63
CA THR A 167 34.53 8.15 -5.11
C THR A 167 35.79 8.73 -5.76
N GLY A 168 36.72 9.20 -4.90
CA GLY A 168 37.94 9.89 -5.32
C GLY A 168 37.73 11.34 -5.81
N ALA A 169 36.54 11.92 -5.67
CA ALA A 169 36.28 13.33 -6.00
C ALA A 169 36.98 14.28 -5.02
N ALA A 170 37.38 15.45 -5.53
CA ALA A 170 37.89 16.53 -4.71
C ALA A 170 36.80 17.14 -3.81
N ALA A 171 37.21 17.81 -2.73
CA ALA A 171 36.30 18.60 -1.90
C ALA A 171 35.59 19.69 -2.72
N SER A 172 34.39 20.07 -2.28
CA SER A 172 33.60 21.14 -2.89
C SER A 172 34.40 22.44 -2.92
N THR A 173 34.50 23.07 -4.09
CA THR A 173 35.15 24.38 -4.22
C THR A 173 34.32 25.52 -3.63
N THR A 174 33.02 25.29 -3.40
CA THR A 174 32.09 26.27 -2.84
C THR A 174 32.04 26.20 -1.32
N THR A 175 31.89 25.01 -0.74
CA THR A 175 31.71 24.82 0.71
C THR A 175 32.98 24.36 1.43
N GLY A 176 33.97 23.83 0.69
CA GLY A 176 35.17 23.20 1.24
C GLY A 176 34.94 21.78 1.75
N SER A 177 33.70 21.29 1.76
CA SER A 177 33.34 20.01 2.36
C SER A 177 33.76 18.81 1.50
N PRO A 178 34.19 17.69 2.11
CA PRO A 178 34.44 16.45 1.40
C PRO A 178 33.19 15.99 0.64
N GLN A 179 33.40 15.58 -0.62
CA GLN A 179 32.36 15.05 -1.50
C GLN A 179 32.48 13.54 -1.71
N ALA A 180 33.69 12.99 -1.50
CA ALA A 180 34.00 11.59 -1.67
C ALA A 180 33.96 10.87 -0.33
N VAL A 181 33.31 9.70 -0.30
CA VAL A 181 33.56 8.72 0.76
C VAL A 181 34.95 8.11 0.52
N PRO A 182 35.85 8.09 1.53
CA PRO A 182 37.20 7.59 1.33
C PRO A 182 37.22 6.10 0.98
N LEU A 183 38.08 5.72 0.03
CA LEU A 183 38.35 4.31 -0.24
C LEU A 183 39.22 3.69 0.85
N ASN A 184 38.87 2.47 1.24
CA ASN A 184 39.77 1.62 2.01
C ASN A 184 41.09 1.41 1.21
N PRO A 185 42.29 1.60 1.81
CA PRO A 185 43.55 1.47 1.10
C PRO A 185 43.78 0.11 0.42
N ASP A 186 43.29 -0.99 1.00
CA ASP A 186 43.39 -2.32 0.38
C ASP A 186 42.48 -2.43 -0.85
N ILE A 187 41.26 -1.89 -0.78
CA ILE A 187 40.36 -1.83 -1.95
C ILE A 187 40.98 -0.97 -3.05
N ALA A 188 41.55 0.19 -2.72
CA ALA A 188 42.25 1.04 -3.68
C ALA A 188 43.43 0.32 -4.37
N ALA A 189 44.20 -0.44 -3.61
CA ALA A 189 45.30 -1.26 -4.15
C ALA A 189 44.78 -2.35 -5.10
N ARG A 190 43.65 -2.99 -4.77
CA ARG A 190 43.02 -4.02 -5.62
C ARG A 190 42.43 -3.46 -6.90
N LEU A 191 41.78 -2.29 -6.84
CA LEU A 191 41.34 -1.58 -8.03
C LEU A 191 42.53 -1.32 -8.96
N THR A 192 43.62 -0.78 -8.42
CA THR A 192 44.85 -0.51 -9.19
C THR A 192 45.44 -1.80 -9.78
N ALA A 193 45.51 -2.89 -9.02
CA ALA A 193 46.00 -4.19 -9.49
C ALA A 193 45.12 -4.80 -10.58
N ALA A 194 43.81 -4.51 -10.57
CA ALA A 194 42.86 -4.90 -11.60
C ALA A 194 42.88 -3.97 -12.84
N GLY A 195 43.73 -2.93 -12.85
CA GLY A 195 43.80 -1.93 -13.92
C GLY A 195 42.65 -0.93 -13.91
N LEU A 196 41.96 -0.77 -12.77
CA LEU A 196 40.86 0.15 -12.58
C LEU A 196 41.33 1.44 -11.89
N PRO A 197 40.72 2.59 -12.20
CA PRO A 197 41.01 3.84 -11.49
C PRO A 197 40.51 3.79 -10.04
N THR A 198 41.12 4.58 -9.16
CA THR A 198 40.64 4.82 -7.78
C THR A 198 39.69 6.01 -7.67
N THR A 199 39.38 6.65 -8.80
CA THR A 199 38.36 7.67 -8.95
C THR A 199 37.32 7.16 -9.93
N THR A 200 36.04 7.32 -9.58
CA THR A 200 34.94 6.88 -10.45
C THR A 200 34.95 7.68 -11.75
N PRO A 201 34.88 7.02 -12.93
CA PRO A 201 34.70 7.71 -14.20
C PRO A 201 33.39 8.51 -14.22
N GLY A 202 33.42 9.69 -14.81
CA GLY A 202 32.18 10.46 -15.02
C GLY A 202 31.25 9.77 -16.03
N ARG A 203 29.97 10.16 -16.01
CA ARG A 203 28.94 9.67 -16.96
C ARG A 203 29.19 10.06 -18.42
N GLY A 204 30.16 10.92 -18.70
CA GLY A 204 30.43 11.42 -20.05
C GLY A 204 29.19 12.05 -20.68
N ALA A 205 28.90 11.71 -21.94
CA ALA A 205 27.74 12.23 -22.67
C ALA A 205 26.38 11.79 -22.08
N ASN A 206 26.32 10.69 -21.34
CA ASN A 206 25.09 10.27 -20.64
C ASN A 206 24.66 11.28 -19.56
N GLY A 207 25.61 12.03 -19.00
CA GLY A 207 25.33 13.00 -17.94
C GLY A 207 24.62 14.28 -18.39
N SER A 208 24.35 14.45 -19.69
CA SER A 208 23.68 15.63 -20.23
C SER A 208 22.17 15.42 -20.29
N SER A 209 21.42 16.11 -19.42
CA SER A 209 19.95 16.12 -19.42
C SER A 209 19.34 16.96 -20.55
N GLY A 210 20.15 17.76 -21.26
CA GLY A 210 19.64 18.73 -22.24
C GLY A 210 18.96 19.92 -21.56
N ASN A 211 18.12 20.63 -22.32
CA ASN A 211 17.28 21.75 -21.88
C ASN A 211 16.07 21.88 -22.82
N TYR A 212 15.24 22.90 -22.65
CA TYR A 212 14.01 23.09 -23.43
C TYR A 212 14.20 23.20 -24.96
N THR A 213 15.41 23.54 -25.45
CA THR A 213 15.75 23.61 -26.89
C THR A 213 16.75 22.55 -27.35
N THR A 214 17.48 21.94 -26.42
CA THR A 214 18.59 21.02 -26.70
C THR A 214 18.23 19.66 -26.14
N PRO A 215 18.12 18.61 -26.97
CA PRO A 215 17.81 17.27 -26.48
C PRO A 215 18.83 16.79 -25.44
N GLY A 216 18.38 15.87 -24.60
CA GLY A 216 19.25 15.14 -23.69
C GLY A 216 20.19 14.18 -24.40
N THR A 217 20.74 13.24 -23.65
CA THR A 217 21.67 12.23 -24.12
C THR A 217 21.02 11.22 -25.07
N THR A 218 21.81 10.68 -25.98
CA THR A 218 21.44 9.56 -26.86
C THR A 218 22.28 8.31 -26.59
N VAL A 219 22.98 8.28 -25.44
CA VAL A 219 23.85 7.17 -25.04
C VAL A 219 23.59 6.74 -23.60
N ALA A 220 23.65 5.43 -23.36
CA ALA A 220 23.56 4.85 -22.02
C ALA A 220 24.85 5.06 -21.20
N ASN A 221 24.77 4.88 -19.88
CA ASN A 221 25.87 5.10 -18.94
C ASN A 221 26.90 3.94 -18.90
N VAL A 222 27.40 3.50 -20.07
CA VAL A 222 28.17 2.25 -20.19
C VAL A 222 29.49 2.29 -19.40
N THR A 223 30.29 3.34 -19.54
CA THR A 223 31.65 3.39 -18.96
C THR A 223 31.65 3.36 -17.43
N GLN A 224 30.79 4.17 -16.81
CA GLN A 224 30.72 4.25 -15.35
C GLN A 224 30.12 2.98 -14.76
N GLN A 225 29.05 2.46 -15.38
CA GLN A 225 28.40 1.22 -14.94
C GLN A 225 29.36 0.02 -15.08
N GLN A 226 30.12 -0.05 -16.18
CA GLN A 226 31.17 -1.06 -16.35
C GLN A 226 32.25 -0.95 -15.26
N PHE A 227 32.62 0.27 -14.87
CA PHE A 227 33.55 0.48 -13.76
C PHE A 227 33.01 -0.07 -12.43
N PHE A 228 31.74 0.18 -12.09
CA PHE A 228 31.16 -0.33 -10.85
C PHE A 228 31.11 -1.86 -10.80
N ILE A 229 30.68 -2.51 -11.88
CA ILE A 229 30.63 -3.97 -11.91
C ILE A 229 32.03 -4.59 -11.95
N ASP A 230 33.00 -3.93 -12.58
CA ASP A 230 34.40 -4.33 -12.55
C ASP A 230 35.00 -4.15 -11.15
N ALA A 231 34.73 -3.04 -10.45
CA ALA A 231 35.15 -2.84 -9.08
C ALA A 231 34.58 -3.95 -8.17
N THR A 232 33.31 -4.29 -8.36
CA THR A 232 32.62 -5.36 -7.63
C THR A 232 33.29 -6.72 -7.87
N THR A 233 33.43 -7.13 -9.14
CA THR A 233 33.87 -8.49 -9.51
C THR A 233 35.39 -8.67 -9.52
N LYS A 234 36.18 -7.60 -9.65
CA LYS A 234 37.65 -7.67 -9.76
C LYS A 234 38.38 -7.17 -8.51
N ALA A 235 37.74 -6.43 -7.61
CA ALA A 235 38.36 -5.93 -6.39
C ALA A 235 37.62 -6.35 -5.11
N VAL A 236 36.31 -6.07 -5.02
CA VAL A 236 35.54 -6.24 -3.77
C VAL A 236 35.23 -7.70 -3.47
N LEU A 237 34.58 -8.42 -4.39
CA LEU A 237 34.27 -9.84 -4.17
C LEU A 237 35.53 -10.71 -4.02
N PRO A 238 36.63 -10.51 -4.79
CA PRO A 238 37.88 -11.22 -4.54
C PRO A 238 38.46 -10.97 -3.15
N LYS A 239 38.33 -9.74 -2.61
CA LYS A 239 38.71 -9.46 -1.22
C LYS A 239 37.83 -10.23 -0.24
N PHE A 240 36.52 -10.25 -0.45
CA PHE A 240 35.60 -10.95 0.43
C PHE A 240 35.86 -12.46 0.46
N GLN A 241 36.15 -13.06 -0.70
CA GLN A 241 36.58 -14.46 -0.78
C GLN A 241 37.89 -14.71 -0.04
N GLN A 242 38.87 -13.82 -0.18
CA GLN A 242 40.15 -13.94 0.52
C GLN A 242 39.99 -13.88 2.04
N ASP A 243 39.06 -13.07 2.53
CA ASP A 243 38.79 -12.97 3.97
C ASP A 243 38.13 -14.23 4.54
N GLY A 244 37.43 -15.00 3.69
CA GLY A 244 36.73 -16.22 4.11
C GLY A 244 35.58 -15.96 5.09
N LYS A 245 35.00 -14.76 5.08
CA LYS A 245 33.87 -14.34 5.92
C LYS A 245 32.58 -14.30 5.10
N PRO A 246 31.40 -14.49 5.74
CA PRO A 246 30.14 -14.23 5.07
C PRO A 246 30.01 -12.74 4.72
N PHE A 247 29.21 -12.41 3.71
CA PHE A 247 29.03 -11.03 3.26
C PHE A 247 27.59 -10.64 2.92
N ALA A 248 27.33 -9.34 3.03
CA ALA A 248 26.15 -8.68 2.48
C ALA A 248 26.59 -7.55 1.55
N LEU A 249 26.12 -7.54 0.30
CA LEU A 249 26.53 -6.56 -0.69
C LEU A 249 25.30 -5.94 -1.37
N VAL A 250 25.32 -4.61 -1.55
CA VAL A 250 24.36 -3.91 -2.40
C VAL A 250 25.08 -3.40 -3.65
N TYR A 251 24.61 -3.82 -4.81
CA TYR A 251 25.01 -3.25 -6.10
C TYR A 251 23.84 -2.43 -6.64
N TRP A 252 24.02 -1.12 -6.73
CA TRP A 252 23.00 -0.19 -7.17
C TRP A 252 23.33 0.34 -8.56
N SER A 253 22.78 -0.30 -9.59
CA SER A 253 22.91 0.15 -10.96
C SER A 253 22.21 1.50 -11.13
N ARG A 254 22.94 2.56 -11.52
CA ARG A 254 22.34 3.86 -11.87
C ARG A 254 21.48 3.76 -13.15
N ASP A 255 21.79 2.83 -14.04
CA ASP A 255 20.94 2.53 -15.19
C ASP A 255 19.85 1.49 -14.81
N PRO A 256 18.65 1.57 -15.40
CA PRO A 256 18.27 2.49 -16.49
C PRO A 256 17.96 3.94 -16.07
N ASP A 257 17.60 4.22 -14.83
CA ASP A 257 17.14 5.52 -14.32
C ASP A 257 17.90 6.74 -14.87
N GLY A 258 19.21 6.83 -14.64
CA GLY A 258 20.00 7.99 -15.04
C GLY A 258 19.99 8.23 -16.56
N THR A 259 19.91 7.17 -17.35
CA THR A 259 19.76 7.25 -18.81
C THR A 259 18.33 7.65 -19.21
N GLN A 260 17.30 7.12 -18.52
CA GLN A 260 15.91 7.44 -18.83
C GLN A 260 15.54 8.89 -18.48
N HIS A 261 16.08 9.42 -17.38
CA HIS A 261 15.93 10.84 -17.04
C HIS A 261 16.55 11.76 -18.08
N ASN A 262 17.74 11.40 -18.58
CA ASN A 262 18.52 12.28 -19.43
C ASN A 262 18.27 12.05 -20.91
N GLU A 263 17.40 11.13 -21.33
CA GLU A 263 17.22 10.79 -22.74
C GLU A 263 16.88 12.02 -23.61
N GLY A 264 17.32 12.00 -24.88
CA GLY A 264 17.03 13.01 -25.89
C GLY A 264 16.30 12.46 -27.13
N ASP A 265 15.76 11.25 -27.04
CA ASP A 265 14.97 10.57 -28.06
C ASP A 265 13.65 11.31 -28.36
N SER A 266 13.11 12.03 -27.37
CA SER A 266 11.71 12.49 -27.39
C SER A 266 11.50 13.95 -26.99
N LEU A 267 12.48 14.84 -27.12
CA LEU A 267 12.33 16.24 -26.68
C LEU A 267 11.01 16.88 -27.18
N ASN A 268 10.17 17.29 -26.23
CA ASN A 268 8.85 17.89 -26.44
C ASN A 268 7.79 16.96 -27.08
N SER A 269 8.02 15.64 -27.11
CA SER A 269 7.12 14.60 -27.60
C SER A 269 6.93 13.51 -26.55
N LEU A 270 5.70 13.00 -26.36
CA LEU A 270 5.45 11.90 -25.41
C LEU A 270 5.92 10.53 -25.92
N THR A 271 6.20 10.42 -27.22
CA THR A 271 6.65 9.19 -27.86
C THR A 271 7.96 9.40 -28.64
N PRO A 272 8.90 8.45 -28.61
CA PRO A 272 8.81 7.15 -27.93
C PRO A 272 8.92 7.20 -26.40
N GLY A 273 9.33 8.35 -25.85
CA GLY A 273 9.54 8.59 -24.43
C GLY A 273 10.52 7.59 -23.81
N ILE A 274 10.19 7.11 -22.61
CA ILE A 274 10.95 6.09 -21.88
C ILE A 274 11.01 4.71 -22.57
N ASN A 275 10.36 4.55 -23.73
CA ASN A 275 10.45 3.36 -24.58
C ASN A 275 11.39 3.56 -25.79
N GLY A 276 12.08 4.69 -25.85
CA GLY A 276 13.06 5.06 -26.87
C GLY A 276 14.32 4.18 -26.87
N PRO A 277 15.11 4.26 -27.95
CA PRO A 277 16.35 3.49 -28.09
C PRO A 277 17.37 3.76 -26.99
N THR A 278 17.47 4.99 -26.49
CA THR A 278 18.43 5.38 -25.45
C THR A 278 18.03 4.78 -24.10
N ALA A 279 16.76 4.90 -23.71
CA ALA A 279 16.22 4.25 -22.50
C ALA A 279 16.42 2.72 -22.54
N LYS A 280 16.12 2.07 -23.68
CA LYS A 280 16.36 0.64 -23.88
C LYS A 280 17.84 0.25 -23.79
N ALA A 281 18.75 1.13 -24.22
CA ALA A 281 20.18 0.89 -24.07
C ALA A 281 20.61 0.93 -22.60
N GLY A 282 20.02 1.81 -21.76
CA GLY A 282 20.21 1.80 -20.30
C GLY A 282 19.72 0.50 -19.66
N VAL A 283 18.53 0.02 -20.06
CA VAL A 283 17.98 -1.26 -19.60
C VAL A 283 18.91 -2.43 -19.93
N LYS A 284 19.43 -2.49 -21.18
CA LYS A 284 20.42 -3.49 -21.61
C LYS A 284 21.71 -3.44 -20.81
N ASN A 285 22.14 -2.23 -20.44
CA ASN A 285 23.37 -2.02 -19.68
C ASN A 285 23.25 -2.61 -18.26
N ALA A 286 22.11 -2.39 -17.60
CA ALA A 286 21.82 -2.98 -16.29
C ALA A 286 21.81 -4.53 -16.34
N ASP A 287 21.15 -5.12 -17.35
CA ASP A 287 21.14 -6.58 -17.55
C ASP A 287 22.54 -7.15 -17.77
N ALA A 288 23.38 -6.46 -18.56
CA ALA A 288 24.77 -6.86 -18.81
C ALA A 288 25.63 -6.83 -17.53
N ASN A 289 25.43 -5.85 -16.65
CA ASN A 289 26.11 -5.78 -15.36
C ASN A 289 25.67 -6.93 -14.44
N LEU A 290 24.36 -7.21 -14.37
CA LEU A 290 23.84 -8.37 -13.62
C LEU A 290 24.43 -9.68 -14.15
N LYS A 291 24.53 -9.82 -15.48
CA LYS A 291 25.15 -11.00 -16.09
C LYS A 291 26.60 -11.19 -15.64
N GLN A 292 27.41 -10.14 -15.64
CA GLN A 292 28.80 -10.20 -15.20
C GLN A 292 28.90 -10.59 -13.71
N LEU A 293 28.00 -10.09 -12.86
CA LEU A 293 27.91 -10.49 -11.45
C LEU A 293 27.65 -12.00 -11.33
N LEU A 294 26.60 -12.49 -11.98
CA LEU A 294 26.19 -13.90 -11.89
C LEU A 294 27.25 -14.85 -12.50
N ASP A 295 27.87 -14.46 -13.62
CA ASP A 295 28.97 -15.21 -14.23
C ASP A 295 30.16 -15.31 -13.25
N TYR A 296 30.49 -14.23 -12.55
CA TYR A 296 31.55 -14.22 -11.54
C TYR A 296 31.22 -15.18 -10.39
N LEU A 297 30.01 -15.10 -9.81
CA LEU A 297 29.58 -15.99 -8.73
C LEU A 297 29.70 -17.46 -9.13
N LYS A 298 29.24 -17.80 -10.33
CA LYS A 298 29.31 -19.16 -10.88
C LYS A 298 30.75 -19.62 -11.15
N SER A 299 31.58 -18.76 -11.73
CA SER A 299 32.97 -19.10 -12.05
C SER A 299 33.85 -19.34 -10.81
N THR A 300 33.43 -18.78 -9.67
CA THR A 300 34.15 -18.88 -8.39
C THR A 300 33.51 -19.84 -7.40
N GLY A 301 32.36 -20.42 -7.73
CA GLY A 301 31.57 -21.30 -6.87
C GLY A 301 30.81 -20.58 -5.74
N LEU A 302 30.80 -19.25 -5.72
CA LEU A 302 30.05 -18.46 -4.74
C LEU A 302 28.54 -18.58 -4.92
N ASP A 303 28.07 -18.92 -6.12
CA ASP A 303 26.64 -19.16 -6.43
C ASP A 303 26.01 -20.24 -5.54
N GLN A 304 26.79 -21.18 -5.04
CA GLN A 304 26.33 -22.24 -4.12
C GLN A 304 26.01 -21.74 -2.70
N THR A 305 26.42 -20.51 -2.38
CA THR A 305 26.35 -19.92 -1.03
C THR A 305 25.78 -18.51 -1.02
N THR A 306 25.44 -17.95 -2.19
CA THR A 306 25.05 -16.56 -2.33
C THR A 306 23.64 -16.49 -2.89
N ASP A 307 22.74 -15.86 -2.14
CA ASP A 307 21.42 -15.50 -2.61
C ASP A 307 21.44 -14.09 -3.22
N VAL A 308 20.90 -13.94 -4.41
CA VAL A 308 20.80 -12.67 -5.12
C VAL A 308 19.34 -12.26 -5.18
N PHE A 309 19.00 -11.16 -4.52
CA PHE A 309 17.72 -10.49 -4.66
C PHE A 309 17.87 -9.35 -5.65
N ILE A 310 17.09 -9.39 -6.73
CA ILE A 310 17.08 -8.36 -7.77
C ILE A 310 15.82 -7.52 -7.55
N THR A 311 15.99 -6.22 -7.39
CA THR A 311 14.87 -5.28 -7.25
C THR A 311 15.07 -4.04 -8.12
N SER A 312 14.04 -3.22 -8.25
CA SER A 312 14.18 -1.80 -8.52
C SER A 312 13.50 -1.02 -7.41
N ASP A 313 14.09 0.13 -7.09
CA ASP A 313 13.55 1.09 -6.15
C ASP A 313 12.18 1.62 -6.58
N HIS A 314 12.01 1.87 -7.89
CA HIS A 314 10.73 2.28 -8.46
C HIS A 314 10.53 1.81 -9.91
N GLY A 315 9.31 2.01 -10.41
CA GLY A 315 8.99 2.00 -11.83
C GLY A 315 9.40 3.32 -12.51
N PHE A 316 8.76 3.68 -13.62
CA PHE A 316 9.13 4.86 -14.40
C PHE A 316 8.03 5.30 -15.37
N SER A 317 7.99 6.59 -15.69
CA SER A 317 6.98 7.23 -16.53
C SER A 317 7.59 8.27 -17.48
N THR A 318 6.96 8.50 -18.63
CA THR A 318 7.35 9.63 -19.48
C THR A 318 6.81 10.94 -18.89
N ILE A 319 7.60 12.00 -18.86
CA ILE A 319 7.16 13.33 -18.43
C ILE A 319 6.26 13.96 -19.49
N SER A 320 5.11 14.45 -19.04
CA SER A 320 4.36 15.51 -19.73
C SER A 320 4.52 16.82 -18.97
N ARG A 321 4.87 17.88 -19.70
CA ARG A 321 4.89 19.25 -19.16
C ARG A 321 3.62 20.01 -19.48
N GLN A 322 2.75 19.45 -20.32
CA GLN A 322 1.48 20.03 -20.66
C GLN A 322 0.35 19.16 -20.13
N LEU A 323 -0.70 19.81 -19.67
CA LEU A 323 -1.97 19.15 -19.43
C LEU A 323 -2.78 19.28 -20.71
N ILE A 324 -2.67 18.25 -21.56
CA ILE A 324 -3.52 18.09 -22.74
C ILE A 324 -4.17 16.73 -22.59
N ASP A 325 -5.46 16.70 -22.28
CA ASP A 325 -6.27 15.52 -22.57
C ASP A 325 -6.38 15.35 -24.09
N ASN A 326 -6.85 14.21 -24.57
CA ASN A 326 -6.99 13.94 -26.01
C ASN A 326 -7.96 14.91 -26.74
N GLU A 327 -8.57 15.87 -26.01
CA GLU A 327 -9.58 16.82 -26.45
C GLU A 327 -9.04 18.26 -26.56
N GLY A 328 -7.81 18.54 -26.11
CA GLY A 328 -7.16 19.85 -26.29
C GLY A 328 -7.54 20.91 -25.25
N THR A 329 -7.94 20.51 -24.05
CA THR A 329 -8.35 21.45 -22.98
C THR A 329 -7.16 22.28 -22.46
N LYS A 330 -7.41 23.56 -22.13
CA LYS A 330 -6.42 24.44 -21.46
C LYS A 330 -6.37 24.14 -19.97
N THR A 331 -5.16 24.17 -19.41
CA THR A 331 -4.96 23.92 -17.98
C THR A 331 -5.56 24.99 -17.05
N ASN A 332 -5.96 24.58 -15.85
CA ASN A 332 -6.35 25.45 -14.74
C ASN A 332 -5.16 26.01 -13.93
N SER A 333 -3.93 25.64 -14.27
CA SER A 333 -2.73 26.17 -13.63
C SER A 333 -2.50 27.64 -14.00
N TYR A 334 -2.31 28.50 -13.00
CA TYR A 334 -1.94 29.90 -13.21
C TYR A 334 -0.52 29.99 -13.79
N ALA A 335 0.41 29.18 -13.27
CA ALA A 335 1.80 29.13 -13.69
C ALA A 335 1.96 28.89 -15.20
N ALA A 336 1.15 28.02 -15.79
CA ALA A 336 1.17 27.71 -17.23
C ALA A 336 0.56 28.82 -18.11
N THR A 337 -0.18 29.78 -17.55
CA THR A 337 -0.70 30.93 -18.32
C THR A 337 0.35 32.01 -18.58
N LEU A 338 1.48 31.94 -17.87
CA LEU A 338 2.57 32.92 -17.93
C LEU A 338 3.61 32.52 -18.98
N THR A 339 4.63 33.36 -19.17
CA THR A 339 5.70 33.14 -20.13
C THR A 339 7.05 33.19 -19.43
N TYR A 340 7.90 32.21 -19.72
CA TYR A 340 9.25 32.09 -19.17
C TYR A 340 10.25 31.99 -20.33
N SER A 341 11.51 32.33 -20.07
CA SER A 341 12.54 32.34 -21.12
C SER A 341 12.92 30.94 -21.63
N ASP A 342 12.69 29.93 -20.80
CA ASP A 342 13.18 28.55 -20.89
C ASP A 342 12.08 27.49 -20.75
N VAL A 343 10.82 27.90 -20.94
CA VAL A 343 9.65 27.01 -20.91
C VAL A 343 8.85 27.22 -22.19
N ASN A 344 8.42 26.14 -22.82
CA ASN A 344 7.57 26.23 -23.99
C ASN A 344 6.21 26.87 -23.63
N PRO A 345 5.60 27.69 -24.52
CA PRO A 345 4.29 28.27 -24.25
C PRO A 345 3.23 27.23 -23.90
N GLY A 346 2.53 27.43 -22.78
CA GLY A 346 1.49 26.53 -22.28
C GLY A 346 2.00 25.31 -21.50
N PHE A 347 3.31 25.12 -21.37
CA PHE A 347 3.88 24.10 -20.49
C PHE A 347 3.92 24.61 -19.05
N LEU A 348 3.78 23.69 -18.11
CA LEU A 348 4.01 23.90 -16.70
C LEU A 348 5.51 24.20 -16.48
N PRO A 349 5.87 25.35 -15.88
CA PRO A 349 7.26 25.65 -15.51
C PRO A 349 7.71 24.75 -14.37
N VAL A 350 9.02 24.73 -14.09
CA VAL A 350 9.53 24.18 -12.82
C VAL A 350 8.94 24.99 -11.64
N GLY A 351 8.48 24.31 -10.59
CA GLY A 351 7.86 24.91 -9.42
C GLY A 351 6.43 25.39 -9.64
N PHE A 352 5.70 24.78 -10.58
CA PHE A 352 4.34 25.21 -10.92
C PHE A 352 3.40 25.11 -9.72
N VAL A 353 3.58 24.13 -8.82
CA VAL A 353 2.80 24.02 -7.58
C VAL A 353 3.07 25.20 -6.65
N ALA A 354 4.34 25.54 -6.44
CA ALA A 354 4.72 26.65 -5.58
C ALA A 354 4.22 28.00 -6.12
N ILE A 355 4.27 28.19 -7.45
CA ILE A 355 3.75 29.39 -8.12
C ILE A 355 2.22 29.49 -7.97
N ASP A 356 1.50 28.40 -8.25
CA ASP A 356 0.04 28.37 -8.16
C ASP A 356 -0.45 28.61 -6.72
N LEU A 357 0.15 27.94 -5.73
CA LEU A 357 -0.22 28.13 -4.32
C LEU A 357 0.11 29.54 -3.83
N ALA A 358 1.26 30.10 -4.20
CA ALA A 358 1.61 31.47 -3.81
C ALA A 358 0.62 32.49 -4.40
N HIS A 359 0.23 32.31 -5.67
CA HIS A 359 -0.77 33.14 -6.33
C HIS A 359 -2.14 33.02 -5.65
N ASP A 360 -2.65 31.80 -5.48
CA ASP A 360 -4.01 31.55 -4.99
C ASP A 360 -4.19 31.96 -3.52
N LEU A 361 -3.11 31.89 -2.72
CA LEU A 361 -3.08 32.38 -1.35
C LEU A 361 -2.77 33.88 -1.24
N GLY A 362 -2.34 34.53 -2.32
CA GLY A 362 -1.93 35.94 -2.32
C GLY A 362 -0.68 36.21 -1.47
N LEU A 363 0.28 35.28 -1.48
CA LEU A 363 1.48 35.30 -0.63
C LEU A 363 2.76 35.45 -1.46
N PRO A 364 3.84 36.03 -0.89
CA PRO A 364 5.14 36.08 -1.56
C PRO A 364 5.74 34.67 -1.68
N LEU A 365 6.41 34.41 -2.80
CA LEU A 365 7.19 33.19 -3.07
C LEU A 365 8.69 33.48 -3.04
N TYR A 366 9.45 32.59 -2.41
CA TYR A 366 10.90 32.64 -2.37
C TYR A 366 11.50 31.29 -2.78
N ASP A 367 12.65 31.34 -3.46
CA ASP A 367 13.41 30.17 -3.91
C ASP A 367 14.41 29.73 -2.82
N PRO A 368 14.18 28.61 -2.12
CA PRO A 368 15.05 28.15 -1.06
C PRO A 368 16.44 27.69 -1.55
N ASP A 369 16.59 27.39 -2.84
CA ASP A 369 17.86 26.92 -3.42
C ASP A 369 18.75 28.09 -3.89
N LYS A 370 18.22 29.31 -3.81
CA LYS A 370 18.92 30.52 -4.23
C LYS A 370 18.96 31.57 -3.13
N ASN A 371 20.06 31.62 -2.41
CA ASN A 371 20.31 32.69 -1.45
C ASN A 371 20.93 33.94 -2.09
N THR A 372 20.82 35.07 -1.39
CA THR A 372 21.30 36.39 -1.84
C THR A 372 22.43 36.96 -0.97
N ILE A 373 22.87 36.22 0.05
CA ILE A 373 23.88 36.67 1.02
C ILE A 373 25.24 36.07 0.64
N THR A 374 26.22 36.95 0.42
CA THR A 374 27.60 36.55 0.07
C THR A 374 28.59 37.28 0.98
N PRO A 375 29.45 36.58 1.75
CA PRO A 375 29.55 35.12 1.87
C PRO A 375 28.35 34.51 2.62
N LEU A 376 28.03 33.24 2.32
CA LEU A 376 26.93 32.51 2.97
C LEU A 376 27.14 32.41 4.49
N ASP A 377 26.17 32.88 5.26
CA ASP A 377 26.01 32.57 6.68
C ASP A 377 24.86 31.58 6.83
N ILE A 378 25.18 30.33 7.13
CA ILE A 378 24.19 29.25 7.24
C ILE A 378 23.15 29.52 8.32
N ASN A 379 23.48 30.32 9.35
CA ASN A 379 22.50 30.66 10.39
C ASN A 379 21.59 31.81 9.96
N ASN A 380 21.96 32.60 8.95
CA ASN A 380 21.23 33.78 8.51
C ASN A 380 21.16 33.82 6.97
N VAL A 381 20.13 33.17 6.41
CA VAL A 381 19.94 33.04 4.97
C VAL A 381 18.80 33.95 4.50
N GLN A 382 18.97 34.59 3.34
CA GLN A 382 17.89 35.30 2.63
C GLN A 382 17.69 34.65 1.27
N TYR A 383 16.53 34.03 1.09
CA TYR A 383 16.12 33.44 -0.18
C TYR A 383 15.69 34.51 -1.18
N ALA A 384 15.96 34.26 -2.45
CA ALA A 384 15.58 35.14 -3.55
C ALA A 384 14.06 35.12 -3.76
N ALA A 385 13.43 36.29 -3.82
CA ALA A 385 12.02 36.38 -4.16
C ALA A 385 11.79 36.02 -5.64
N ILE A 386 10.68 35.32 -5.91
CA ILE A 386 10.24 34.94 -7.26
C ILE A 386 9.00 35.74 -7.65
N ASP A 387 9.05 36.38 -8.81
CA ASP A 387 7.91 37.05 -9.43
C ASP A 387 7.60 36.40 -10.79
N ALA A 388 6.64 35.48 -10.78
CA ALA A 388 6.26 34.72 -11.97
C ALA A 388 5.73 35.62 -13.10
N THR A 389 5.15 36.79 -12.79
CA THR A 389 4.68 37.74 -13.82
C THR A 389 5.82 38.37 -14.62
N LYS A 390 7.06 38.28 -14.11
CA LYS A 390 8.29 38.70 -14.79
C LYS A 390 9.01 37.53 -15.47
N GLY A 391 8.36 36.38 -15.60
CA GLY A 391 8.94 35.17 -16.17
C GLY A 391 10.00 34.51 -15.29
N GLN A 392 9.91 34.69 -13.97
CA GLN A 392 10.77 34.01 -13.00
C GLN A 392 10.07 32.76 -12.45
N HIS A 393 10.83 31.71 -12.20
CA HIS A 393 10.34 30.52 -11.50
C HIS A 393 11.43 30.01 -10.53
N PRO A 394 11.09 29.15 -9.55
CA PRO A 394 12.08 28.53 -8.69
C PRO A 394 13.14 27.73 -9.46
N THR A 395 14.38 27.72 -8.96
CA THR A 395 15.53 27.06 -9.62
C THR A 395 15.33 25.56 -9.75
N SER A 396 14.89 24.89 -8.67
CA SER A 396 14.68 23.43 -8.61
C SER A 396 13.22 23.05 -8.34
N GLY A 397 12.30 24.02 -8.39
CA GLY A 397 10.86 23.84 -8.15
C GLY A 397 10.41 24.10 -6.71
N ASN A 398 11.34 24.05 -5.75
CA ASN A 398 11.06 24.28 -4.34
C ASN A 398 10.56 25.70 -4.06
N GLY A 399 9.72 25.86 -3.02
CA GLY A 399 9.15 27.16 -2.69
C GLY A 399 8.98 27.38 -1.19
N VAL A 400 9.40 28.55 -0.70
CA VAL A 400 9.03 29.09 0.62
C VAL A 400 7.95 30.14 0.41
N ILE A 401 6.75 29.94 0.96
CA ILE A 401 5.59 30.79 0.69
C ILE A 401 5.11 31.48 1.97
N GLY A 402 4.98 32.81 1.89
CA GLY A 402 4.65 33.67 3.03
C GLY A 402 5.87 34.07 3.87
N GLY A 403 5.66 35.05 4.75
CA GLY A 403 6.73 35.63 5.57
C GLY A 403 7.75 36.42 4.75
N SER A 404 8.99 36.48 5.23
CA SER A 404 10.09 37.29 4.67
C SER A 404 11.10 36.51 3.82
N GLY A 405 10.93 35.19 3.67
CA GLY A 405 11.88 34.33 2.96
C GLY A 405 13.24 34.24 3.65
N LYS A 406 13.28 34.43 4.98
CA LYS A 406 14.51 34.44 5.78
C LYS A 406 14.62 33.20 6.65
N VAL A 407 15.85 32.80 6.87
CA VAL A 407 16.26 31.97 8.00
C VAL A 407 17.06 32.85 8.95
N THR A 408 16.77 32.78 10.25
CA THR A 408 17.49 33.53 11.29
C THR A 408 17.81 32.60 12.44
N ASN A 409 19.08 32.58 12.87
CA ASN A 409 19.60 31.61 13.83
C ASN A 409 19.25 30.16 13.46
N GLY A 410 19.35 29.82 12.17
CA GLY A 410 19.10 28.48 11.65
C GLY A 410 17.62 28.06 11.59
N LYS A 411 16.68 28.97 11.89
CA LYS A 411 15.23 28.69 11.84
C LYS A 411 14.55 29.56 10.79
N ILE A 412 13.65 28.95 10.02
CA ILE A 412 12.83 29.67 9.04
C ILE A 412 11.95 30.71 9.74
N ASP A 413 11.64 31.82 9.04
CA ASP A 413 10.73 32.85 9.52
C ASP A 413 9.42 32.22 10.05
N PRO A 414 9.02 32.48 11.31
CA PRO A 414 7.79 31.93 11.86
C PRO A 414 6.53 32.40 11.12
N ASN A 415 6.60 33.43 10.27
CA ASN A 415 5.48 33.85 9.43
C ASN A 415 5.41 33.11 8.09
N THR A 416 6.36 32.22 7.77
CA THR A 416 6.24 31.31 6.63
C THR A 416 5.01 30.42 6.82
N LYS A 417 4.17 30.37 5.78
CA LYS A 417 2.89 29.64 5.82
C LYS A 417 3.05 28.20 5.38
N LEU A 418 3.80 27.99 4.29
CA LEU A 418 4.09 26.67 3.78
C LEU A 418 5.44 26.63 3.06
N VAL A 419 5.98 25.42 2.96
CA VAL A 419 7.16 25.09 2.16
C VAL A 419 6.79 23.95 1.20
N VAL A 420 7.08 24.12 -0.08
CA VAL A 420 6.89 23.11 -1.13
C VAL A 420 8.26 22.51 -1.45
N ALA A 421 8.39 21.19 -1.35
CA ALA A 421 9.53 20.44 -1.82
C ALA A 421 9.14 19.68 -3.10
N ALA A 422 9.64 20.17 -4.23
CA ALA A 422 9.35 19.63 -5.55
C ALA A 422 10.21 18.38 -5.83
N ASN A 423 9.61 17.33 -6.39
CA ASN A 423 10.30 16.05 -6.53
C ASN A 423 10.11 15.31 -7.87
N GLY A 424 9.04 15.56 -8.61
CA GLY A 424 8.75 14.84 -9.84
C GLY A 424 7.26 14.51 -9.93
N GLY A 425 6.89 13.22 -9.99
CA GLY A 425 5.49 12.77 -10.07
C GLY A 425 4.64 13.00 -8.82
N SER A 426 5.24 13.49 -7.73
CA SER A 426 4.56 13.94 -6.52
C SER A 426 5.39 15.01 -5.81
N ASP A 427 4.74 15.83 -4.98
CA ASP A 427 5.39 16.86 -4.18
C ASP A 427 5.00 16.77 -2.71
N LEU A 428 5.90 17.26 -1.85
CA LEU A 428 5.69 17.34 -0.41
C LEU A 428 5.45 18.79 0.00
N ILE A 429 4.39 19.02 0.79
CA ILE A 429 4.07 20.33 1.34
C ILE A 429 4.14 20.27 2.86
N TYR A 430 4.91 21.19 3.44
CA TYR A 430 5.12 21.31 4.87
C TYR A 430 4.46 22.59 5.37
N LEU A 431 3.86 22.51 6.56
CA LEU A 431 3.33 23.65 7.29
C LEU A 431 4.17 23.85 8.55
N PRO A 432 5.19 24.72 8.56
CA PRO A 432 6.10 24.88 9.71
C PRO A 432 5.39 25.18 11.05
N ASN A 433 4.18 25.76 10.97
CA ASN A 433 3.36 26.10 12.14
C ASN A 433 2.17 25.14 12.37
N GLY A 434 1.98 24.11 11.54
CA GLY A 434 0.88 23.14 11.68
C GLY A 434 -0.53 23.72 11.57
N ASP A 435 -0.72 24.80 10.81
CA ASP A 435 -2.01 25.52 10.74
C ASP A 435 -3.07 24.74 9.95
N VAL A 436 -4.02 24.14 10.67
CA VAL A 436 -5.14 23.35 10.12
C VAL A 436 -6.01 24.15 9.15
N ALA A 437 -6.22 25.44 9.39
CA ALA A 437 -7.04 26.27 8.50
C ALA A 437 -6.35 26.47 7.14
N THR A 438 -5.04 26.73 7.18
CA THR A 438 -4.20 26.79 5.97
C THR A 438 -4.19 25.45 5.24
N ALA A 439 -4.10 24.32 5.95
CA ALA A 439 -4.15 22.98 5.33
C ALA A 439 -5.46 22.76 4.55
N LYS A 440 -6.60 23.05 5.16
CA LYS A 440 -7.93 22.93 4.50
C LYS A 440 -8.02 23.79 3.25
N GLN A 441 -7.56 25.05 3.34
CA GLN A 441 -7.53 25.94 2.19
C GLN A 441 -6.64 25.41 1.06
N ILE A 442 -5.46 24.84 1.38
CA ILE A 442 -4.57 24.25 0.39
C ILE A 442 -5.20 23.03 -0.29
N VAL A 443 -5.83 22.12 0.47
CA VAL A 443 -6.52 20.95 -0.10
C VAL A 443 -7.67 21.37 -1.03
N ASP A 444 -8.48 22.36 -0.62
CA ASP A 444 -9.55 22.91 -1.45
C ASP A 444 -9.01 23.50 -2.76
N LEU A 445 -7.88 24.21 -2.72
CA LEU A 445 -7.24 24.78 -3.91
C LEU A 445 -6.65 23.70 -4.83
N LEU A 446 -5.92 22.74 -4.26
CA LEU A 446 -5.23 21.68 -5.01
C LEU A 446 -6.21 20.68 -5.63
N SER A 447 -7.31 20.36 -4.95
CA SER A 447 -8.34 19.45 -5.50
C SER A 447 -8.96 19.97 -6.82
N GLN A 448 -8.89 21.28 -7.07
CA GLN A 448 -9.37 21.92 -8.29
C GLN A 448 -8.34 21.95 -9.42
N LYS A 449 -7.06 21.69 -9.12
CA LYS A 449 -6.00 21.67 -10.11
C LYS A 449 -6.08 20.37 -10.91
N ASP A 450 -5.93 20.51 -12.21
CA ASP A 450 -6.03 19.44 -13.21
C ASP A 450 -4.79 18.55 -13.28
N TYR A 451 -3.63 19.05 -12.82
CA TYR A 451 -2.42 18.25 -12.62
C TYR A 451 -2.46 17.40 -11.35
N ILE A 452 -3.41 17.61 -10.44
CA ILE A 452 -3.53 16.83 -9.21
C ILE A 452 -4.38 15.59 -9.45
N SER A 453 -3.90 14.47 -8.94
CA SER A 453 -4.65 13.23 -8.87
C SER A 453 -4.83 12.74 -7.45
N GLY A 454 -3.94 12.94 -6.49
CA GLY A 454 -4.19 12.46 -5.11
C GLY A 454 -3.72 13.43 -4.06
N ILE A 455 -4.42 13.47 -2.93
CA ILE A 455 -4.06 14.33 -1.81
C ILE A 455 -4.07 13.50 -0.53
N PHE A 456 -2.98 13.58 0.23
CA PHE A 456 -2.85 12.93 1.53
C PHE A 456 -2.44 13.96 2.59
N VAL A 457 -3.01 13.87 3.79
CA VAL A 457 -2.83 14.88 4.85
C VAL A 457 -2.37 14.24 6.16
N ASP A 458 -1.48 14.91 6.91
CA ASP A 458 -1.05 14.41 8.22
C ASP A 458 -2.28 14.22 9.12
N ASP A 459 -2.38 13.03 9.71
CA ASP A 459 -3.41 12.61 10.66
C ASP A 459 -3.71 13.69 11.73
N ALA A 460 -2.68 14.42 12.17
CA ALA A 460 -2.80 15.48 13.18
C ALA A 460 -3.65 16.69 12.72
N LEU A 461 -3.87 16.86 11.41
CA LEU A 461 -4.68 17.93 10.83
C LEU A 461 -6.18 17.57 10.81
N GLY A 462 -6.52 16.33 11.15
CA GLY A 462 -7.87 15.79 11.12
C GLY A 462 -8.36 15.48 9.71
N ASN A 463 -9.62 15.06 9.61
CA ASN A 463 -10.25 14.75 8.32
C ASN A 463 -10.44 16.02 7.49
N ILE A 464 -9.94 16.01 6.25
CA ILE A 464 -10.09 17.09 5.27
C ILE A 464 -10.69 16.47 4.00
N PRO A 465 -11.90 16.88 3.56
CA PRO A 465 -12.53 16.33 2.36
C PRO A 465 -11.63 16.45 1.13
N GLY A 466 -11.63 15.40 0.31
CA GLY A 466 -10.75 15.23 -0.84
C GLY A 466 -9.41 14.57 -0.54
N ALA A 467 -9.06 14.34 0.73
CA ALA A 467 -7.77 13.78 1.11
C ALA A 467 -7.87 12.54 2.03
N LEU A 468 -6.93 11.61 1.87
CA LEU A 468 -6.75 10.47 2.79
C LEU A 468 -5.67 10.78 3.85
N PRO A 469 -5.71 10.19 5.05
CA PRO A 469 -4.63 10.37 6.03
C PRO A 469 -3.29 9.78 5.59
N LEU A 470 -2.16 10.38 5.99
CA LEU A 470 -0.81 9.87 5.71
C LEU A 470 -0.56 8.48 6.29
N SER A 471 -1.18 8.15 7.43
CA SER A 471 -1.13 6.78 7.98
C SER A 471 -1.63 5.70 7.02
N THR A 472 -2.60 6.02 6.14
CA THR A 472 -3.17 5.04 5.18
C THR A 472 -2.18 4.60 4.10
N ILE A 473 -1.11 5.37 3.90
CA ILE A 473 -0.03 5.12 2.94
C ILE A 473 1.32 4.91 3.61
N GLY A 474 1.34 4.63 4.92
CA GLY A 474 2.55 4.29 5.65
C GLY A 474 3.54 5.45 5.80
N LEU A 475 3.07 6.70 5.76
CA LEU A 475 3.88 7.91 5.95
C LEU A 475 3.80 8.48 7.37
N LYS A 476 3.05 7.84 8.28
CA LYS A 476 2.97 8.20 9.69
C LYS A 476 3.49 7.06 10.57
N GLY A 477 4.70 7.21 11.10
CA GLY A 477 5.36 6.26 11.99
C GLY A 477 6.31 6.96 12.95
N ASP A 478 7.47 6.35 13.22
CA ASP A 478 8.44 6.84 14.21
C ASP A 478 9.53 7.79 13.67
N ALA A 479 9.39 8.24 12.42
CA ALA A 479 10.32 9.18 11.76
C ALA A 479 10.71 10.38 12.64
N LYS A 480 12.00 10.72 12.65
CA LYS A 480 12.54 11.89 13.37
C LYS A 480 12.65 13.14 12.50
N THR A 481 12.74 12.97 11.19
CA THR A 481 12.71 14.08 10.24
C THR A 481 11.34 14.76 10.25
N PRO A 482 11.23 16.03 9.81
CA PRO A 482 9.94 16.67 9.68
C PRO A 482 9.01 15.86 8.76
N THR A 483 7.84 15.48 9.27
CA THR A 483 6.79 14.83 8.47
C THR A 483 6.12 15.87 7.55
N PRO A 484 5.86 15.56 6.27
CA PRO A 484 5.07 16.44 5.42
C PRO A 484 3.66 16.62 5.98
N ALA A 485 3.11 17.83 5.85
CA ALA A 485 1.74 18.11 6.25
C ALA A 485 0.74 17.64 5.19
N ILE A 486 1.12 17.75 3.92
CA ILE A 486 0.34 17.31 2.77
C ILE A 486 1.29 16.66 1.76
N VAL A 487 0.90 15.53 1.19
CA VAL A 487 1.57 14.89 0.05
C VAL A 487 0.61 14.89 -1.12
N ILE A 488 1.06 15.35 -2.29
CA ILE A 488 0.25 15.39 -3.49
C ILE A 488 0.80 14.47 -4.57
N ASN A 489 -0.08 13.67 -5.16
CA ASN A 489 0.21 12.85 -6.33
C ASN A 489 -0.26 13.56 -7.60
N PHE A 490 0.56 13.57 -8.64
CA PHE A 490 0.20 14.17 -9.92
C PHE A 490 -0.55 13.22 -10.84
N LYS A 491 -1.22 13.82 -11.83
CA LYS A 491 -1.96 13.13 -12.88
C LYS A 491 -1.06 12.22 -13.70
N THR A 492 -1.53 11.00 -13.93
CA THR A 492 -0.94 10.03 -14.85
C THR A 492 -1.97 9.59 -15.88
N PHE A 493 -1.50 9.22 -17.07
CA PHE A 493 -2.33 8.65 -18.14
C PHE A 493 -1.48 7.75 -19.05
N SER A 494 -2.11 6.87 -19.83
CA SER A 494 -1.41 6.00 -20.78
C SER A 494 -1.42 6.60 -22.19
N THR A 495 -0.29 6.50 -22.90
CA THR A 495 -0.20 6.79 -24.34
C THR A 495 -0.63 5.62 -25.23
N ASP A 496 -0.92 4.45 -24.66
CA ASP A 496 -1.43 3.30 -25.40
C ASP A 496 -2.93 3.52 -25.74
N PRO A 497 -3.28 3.70 -27.03
CA PRO A 497 -4.66 3.98 -27.43
C PRO A 497 -5.61 2.79 -27.20
N ASN A 498 -5.08 1.58 -26.97
CA ASN A 498 -5.87 0.38 -26.75
C ASN A 498 -5.96 -0.01 -25.27
N ASN A 499 -5.15 0.61 -24.42
CA ASN A 499 -5.13 0.32 -22.98
C ASN A 499 -4.82 1.60 -22.19
N PRO A 500 -5.85 2.31 -21.71
CA PRO A 500 -5.67 3.54 -20.92
C PRO A 500 -4.97 3.29 -19.57
N ASN A 501 -4.76 2.02 -19.19
CA ASN A 501 -4.11 1.59 -17.97
C ASN A 501 -2.81 0.84 -18.17
N ASN A 502 -2.18 0.96 -19.35
CA ASN A 502 -0.92 0.30 -19.60
C ASN A 502 0.21 0.97 -18.79
N PRO A 503 0.73 0.34 -17.71
CA PRO A 503 1.82 0.93 -16.92
C PRO A 503 3.12 1.10 -17.72
N GLN A 504 3.28 0.38 -18.84
CA GLN A 504 4.47 0.48 -19.70
C GLN A 504 4.40 1.64 -20.70
N ALA A 505 3.24 2.28 -20.82
CA ALA A 505 3.01 3.47 -21.65
C ALA A 505 2.58 4.68 -20.80
N GLN A 506 2.79 4.61 -19.47
CA GLN A 506 2.42 5.66 -18.53
C GLN A 506 3.21 6.94 -18.82
N VAL A 507 2.46 8.04 -18.79
CA VAL A 507 2.91 9.42 -18.78
C VAL A 507 2.49 10.03 -17.46
N GLU A 508 3.32 10.87 -16.88
CA GLU A 508 3.03 11.62 -15.66
C GLU A 508 3.26 13.12 -15.85
N ILE A 509 2.47 13.93 -15.15
CA ILE A 509 2.86 15.32 -14.89
C ILE A 509 3.94 15.31 -13.82
N ALA A 510 5.00 16.09 -14.03
CA ALA A 510 6.13 16.14 -13.09
C ALA A 510 6.60 17.57 -12.80
N ASP A 511 6.78 17.89 -11.52
CA ASP A 511 7.48 19.09 -11.08
C ASP A 511 8.98 18.81 -10.95
N THR A 512 9.71 19.07 -12.03
CA THR A 512 11.12 18.72 -12.19
C THR A 512 11.82 19.77 -13.04
N THR A 513 13.13 19.69 -13.22
CA THR A 513 13.88 20.48 -14.23
C THR A 513 13.92 19.80 -15.61
N LEU A 514 13.50 18.53 -15.69
CA LEU A 514 13.55 17.71 -16.90
C LEU A 514 12.43 18.05 -17.89
N GLN A 515 12.64 17.79 -19.18
CA GLN A 515 11.75 18.23 -20.25
C GLN A 515 10.70 17.17 -20.60
N GLN A 516 9.62 17.62 -21.27
CA GLN A 516 8.62 16.69 -21.81
C GLN A 516 9.27 15.67 -22.74
N GLY A 517 8.84 14.42 -22.60
CA GLY A 517 9.35 13.28 -23.36
C GLY A 517 10.45 12.52 -22.64
N GLN A 518 11.27 13.19 -21.83
CA GLN A 518 12.19 12.51 -20.92
C GLN A 518 11.40 11.75 -19.85
N GLY A 519 12.04 10.88 -19.09
CA GLY A 519 11.31 10.16 -18.04
C GLY A 519 11.54 10.67 -16.63
N MET A 520 10.61 10.29 -15.77
CA MET A 520 10.54 10.62 -14.35
C MET A 520 9.78 9.50 -13.63
N HIS A 521 9.65 9.67 -12.32
CA HIS A 521 8.94 8.79 -11.42
C HIS A 521 8.47 9.63 -10.22
N GLY A 522 7.83 9.00 -9.25
CA GLY A 522 7.32 9.67 -8.06
C GLY A 522 5.81 9.67 -7.98
N SER A 523 5.11 9.30 -9.06
CA SER A 523 3.66 9.22 -9.04
C SER A 523 3.18 7.98 -8.30
N PHE A 524 1.90 8.02 -7.93
CA PHE A 524 1.15 6.90 -7.37
C PHE A 524 0.41 6.12 -8.47
N GLY A 525 0.77 6.31 -9.74
CA GLY A 525 0.31 5.52 -10.87
C GLY A 525 1.05 4.19 -10.97
N ARG A 526 0.39 3.17 -11.54
CA ARG A 526 0.93 1.80 -11.57
C ARG A 526 2.21 1.66 -12.40
N GLY A 527 2.51 2.59 -13.30
CA GLY A 527 3.81 2.69 -13.99
C GLY A 527 5.00 2.87 -13.06
N ASP A 528 4.79 3.51 -11.90
CA ASP A 528 5.84 3.85 -10.93
C ASP A 528 5.81 2.96 -9.68
N THR A 529 4.63 2.55 -9.23
CA THR A 529 4.51 1.62 -8.11
C THR A 529 4.83 0.18 -8.52
N PHE A 530 4.74 -0.18 -9.81
CA PHE A 530 5.07 -1.54 -10.29
C PHE A 530 6.53 -1.67 -10.71
N ASN A 531 7.40 -1.70 -9.70
CA ASN A 531 8.82 -2.01 -9.84
C ASN A 531 9.08 -3.46 -10.25
N ASN A 532 10.34 -3.79 -10.54
CA ASN A 532 10.77 -5.14 -10.91
C ASN A 532 11.33 -5.87 -9.69
N MET A 533 10.91 -7.11 -9.43
CA MET A 533 11.51 -7.95 -8.38
C MET A 533 11.68 -9.40 -8.84
N GLU A 534 12.86 -9.97 -8.58
CA GLU A 534 13.23 -11.34 -8.90
C GLU A 534 14.24 -11.85 -7.86
N ALA A 535 14.35 -13.16 -7.66
CA ALA A 535 15.37 -13.71 -6.77
C ALA A 535 15.93 -15.04 -7.27
N ILE A 536 17.20 -15.31 -6.98
CA ILE A 536 17.85 -16.58 -7.32
C ILE A 536 18.95 -16.89 -6.31
N GLY A 537 19.09 -18.16 -5.94
CA GLY A 537 20.09 -18.58 -4.95
C GLY A 537 19.75 -19.92 -4.31
N PRO A 538 20.60 -20.41 -3.41
CA PRO A 538 20.41 -21.68 -2.73
C PRO A 538 19.18 -21.72 -1.80
N ASP A 539 18.72 -20.57 -1.30
CA ASP A 539 17.61 -20.50 -0.33
C ASP A 539 16.28 -20.02 -0.96
N PHE A 540 16.31 -19.53 -2.20
CA PHE A 540 15.11 -19.23 -2.99
C PHE A 540 14.61 -20.43 -3.80
N LYS A 541 13.29 -20.56 -3.96
CA LYS A 541 12.68 -21.60 -4.80
C LYS A 541 13.07 -21.42 -6.27
N ALA A 542 13.35 -22.53 -6.96
CA ALA A 542 13.65 -22.53 -8.38
C ALA A 542 12.37 -22.62 -9.23
N GLY A 543 12.27 -21.80 -10.29
CA GLY A 543 11.16 -21.78 -11.24
C GLY A 543 9.81 -21.42 -10.60
N TYR A 544 9.82 -20.64 -9.54
CA TYR A 544 8.63 -20.30 -8.75
C TYR A 544 8.07 -18.94 -9.16
N VAL A 545 6.76 -18.86 -9.32
CA VAL A 545 6.05 -17.61 -9.63
C VAL A 545 5.27 -17.20 -8.40
N ASP A 546 5.66 -16.08 -7.81
CA ASP A 546 4.97 -15.51 -6.66
C ASP A 546 3.97 -14.44 -7.14
N SER A 547 2.71 -14.65 -6.81
CA SER A 547 1.61 -13.70 -7.08
C SER A 547 1.18 -12.91 -5.84
N THR A 548 1.74 -13.25 -4.69
CA THR A 548 1.54 -12.53 -3.44
C THR A 548 2.15 -11.13 -3.56
N PRO A 549 1.50 -10.09 -3.02
CA PRO A 549 2.11 -8.77 -3.00
C PRO A 549 3.40 -8.76 -2.16
N VAL A 550 4.43 -8.14 -2.73
CA VAL A 550 5.76 -7.92 -2.12
C VAL A 550 6.21 -6.48 -2.34
N SER A 551 7.10 -5.95 -1.49
CA SER A 551 7.62 -4.59 -1.60
C SER A 551 9.10 -4.47 -1.30
N ASN A 552 9.66 -3.27 -1.55
CA ASN A 552 11.04 -2.94 -1.19
C ASN A 552 11.33 -3.06 0.31
N ALA A 553 10.32 -2.89 1.18
CA ALA A 553 10.47 -3.10 2.62
C ALA A 553 10.61 -4.59 3.00
N ASP A 554 10.24 -5.52 2.11
CA ASP A 554 10.34 -6.96 2.38
C ASP A 554 11.76 -7.52 2.10
N VAL A 555 12.63 -6.74 1.44
CA VAL A 555 13.96 -7.18 0.99
C VAL A 555 14.89 -7.43 2.17
N ALA A 556 15.15 -6.41 3.00
CA ALA A 556 16.02 -6.53 4.17
C ALA A 556 15.61 -7.63 5.15
N PRO A 557 14.34 -7.74 5.61
CA PRO A 557 13.96 -8.79 6.55
C PRO A 557 14.09 -10.20 5.95
N THR A 558 13.82 -10.38 4.66
CA THR A 558 14.00 -11.67 3.98
C THR A 558 15.47 -12.07 3.93
N LEU A 559 16.36 -11.16 3.55
CA LEU A 559 17.78 -11.44 3.48
C LEU A 559 18.43 -11.56 4.87
N ALA A 560 18.00 -10.77 5.85
CA ALA A 560 18.39 -10.93 7.24
C ALA A 560 18.04 -12.34 7.74
N LYS A 561 16.85 -12.86 7.41
CA LYS A 561 16.45 -14.22 7.74
C LYS A 561 17.39 -15.27 7.14
N ILE A 562 17.79 -15.13 5.88
CA ILE A 562 18.75 -16.03 5.19
C ILE A 562 20.12 -15.99 5.89
N LEU A 563 20.58 -14.81 6.28
CA LEU A 563 21.85 -14.63 7.00
C LEU A 563 21.78 -15.09 8.47
N GLY A 564 20.60 -15.43 8.99
CA GLY A 564 20.40 -15.74 10.41
C GLY A 564 20.53 -14.51 11.31
N LEU A 565 20.26 -13.33 10.78
CA LEU A 565 20.28 -12.05 11.48
C LEU A 565 18.88 -11.68 11.98
N ASN A 566 18.82 -11.10 13.18
CA ASN A 566 17.62 -10.46 13.73
C ASN A 566 17.96 -8.99 13.94
N ILE A 567 17.58 -8.13 12.99
CA ILE A 567 17.87 -6.70 12.99
C ILE A 567 16.96 -6.03 14.03
N PRO A 568 17.51 -5.25 14.99
CA PRO A 568 16.70 -4.49 15.93
C PRO A 568 15.93 -3.39 15.19
N SER A 569 14.82 -2.95 15.76
CA SER A 569 14.02 -1.91 15.13
C SER A 569 13.36 -1.01 16.16
N SER A 570 13.20 0.26 15.78
CA SER A 570 12.57 1.31 16.59
C SER A 570 11.07 1.45 16.33
N GLY A 571 10.65 1.45 15.06
CA GLY A 571 9.28 1.61 14.60
C GLY A 571 8.56 0.29 14.30
N ASP A 572 7.32 0.39 13.83
CA ASP A 572 6.42 -0.76 13.61
C ASP A 572 5.95 -0.92 12.16
N LEU A 573 6.23 0.04 11.28
CA LEU A 573 5.89 -0.03 9.86
C LEU A 573 6.94 -0.85 9.09
N LYS A 574 6.85 -2.18 9.23
CA LYS A 574 7.83 -3.14 8.69
C LYS A 574 7.30 -3.91 7.49
N GLY A 575 8.21 -4.19 6.57
CA GLY A 575 8.04 -5.29 5.65
C GLY A 575 8.09 -6.65 6.36
N ARG A 576 7.73 -7.70 5.63
CA ARG A 576 7.69 -9.07 6.11
C ARG A 576 8.80 -9.90 5.46
N VAL A 577 9.09 -11.05 6.08
CA VAL A 577 9.84 -12.11 5.41
C VAL A 577 8.95 -12.74 4.32
N ILE A 578 9.43 -12.82 3.09
CA ILE A 578 8.71 -13.43 1.96
C ILE A 578 8.86 -14.96 2.02
N THR A 579 8.25 -15.58 3.03
CA THR A 579 8.45 -17.00 3.36
C THR A 579 8.08 -17.95 2.25
N GLU A 580 7.07 -17.62 1.45
CA GLU A 580 6.57 -18.40 0.32
C GLU A 580 7.57 -18.51 -0.83
N ALA A 581 8.51 -17.57 -0.95
CA ALA A 581 9.57 -17.59 -1.95
C ALA A 581 10.78 -18.45 -1.53
N LEU A 582 10.89 -18.80 -0.24
CA LEU A 582 12.03 -19.54 0.31
C LEU A 582 11.83 -21.07 0.24
N VAL A 583 12.93 -21.80 0.06
CA VAL A 583 12.93 -23.27 0.07
C VAL A 583 12.41 -23.79 1.42
N GLY A 584 11.42 -24.68 1.37
CA GLY A 584 10.77 -25.21 2.58
C GLY A 584 9.70 -24.31 3.19
N GLY A 585 9.46 -23.12 2.62
CA GLY A 585 8.32 -22.27 2.94
C GLY A 585 7.01 -22.73 2.29
N PRO A 586 5.87 -22.10 2.64
CA PRO A 586 4.55 -22.46 2.10
C PRO A 586 4.47 -22.23 0.57
N GLU A 587 3.53 -22.89 -0.11
CA GLU A 587 3.33 -22.70 -1.56
C GLU A 587 2.77 -21.32 -1.91
N THR A 588 1.92 -20.76 -1.05
CA THR A 588 1.39 -19.40 -1.13
C THR A 588 1.11 -18.89 0.28
N VAL A 589 0.98 -17.59 0.43
CA VAL A 589 0.39 -16.97 1.62
C VAL A 589 -0.89 -16.23 1.23
N VAL A 590 -1.80 -16.09 2.18
CA VAL A 590 -3.07 -15.41 1.92
C VAL A 590 -2.82 -13.91 1.83
N SER A 591 -3.33 -13.29 0.77
CA SER A 591 -3.42 -11.85 0.64
C SER A 591 -4.87 -11.40 0.47
N THR A 592 -5.18 -10.20 0.93
CA THR A 592 -6.47 -9.55 0.69
C THR A 592 -6.28 -8.25 -0.06
N LYS A 593 -7.31 -7.80 -0.78
CA LYS A 593 -7.33 -6.51 -1.48
C LYS A 593 -8.32 -5.59 -0.78
N GLY A 594 -8.05 -4.30 -0.79
CA GLY A 594 -8.95 -3.29 -0.24
C GLY A 594 -8.85 -1.98 -1.00
N THR A 595 -9.86 -1.15 -0.78
CA THR A 595 -9.93 0.21 -1.31
C THR A 595 -10.31 1.15 -0.18
N LEU A 596 -9.61 2.28 -0.06
CA LEU A 596 -10.00 3.41 0.77
C LEU A 596 -10.40 4.58 -0.12
N ILE A 597 -11.40 5.35 0.30
CA ILE A 597 -11.91 6.51 -0.41
C ILE A 597 -12.08 7.63 0.61
N SER A 598 -11.54 8.82 0.33
CA SER A 598 -11.78 10.00 1.16
C SER A 598 -13.22 10.50 1.05
N ASP A 599 -13.66 11.34 1.98
CA ASP A 599 -14.81 12.21 1.73
C ASP A 599 -14.58 13.04 0.46
N ALA A 600 -15.66 13.43 -0.23
CA ALA A 600 -15.56 14.21 -1.45
C ALA A 600 -15.18 15.67 -1.17
N ALA A 601 -14.20 16.20 -1.92
CA ALA A 601 -13.94 17.63 -1.98
C ALA A 601 -15.17 18.40 -2.52
N ALA A 602 -15.17 19.73 -2.40
CA ALA A 602 -16.27 20.57 -2.86
C ALA A 602 -16.59 20.43 -4.37
N ASN A 603 -15.63 19.98 -5.18
CA ASN A 603 -15.79 19.71 -6.61
C ASN A 603 -16.16 18.25 -6.94
N GLY A 604 -16.44 17.42 -5.92
CA GLY A 604 -16.79 16.01 -6.05
C GLY A 604 -15.60 15.04 -6.18
N GLN A 605 -14.36 15.54 -6.25
CA GLN A 605 -13.18 14.66 -6.33
C GLN A 605 -12.93 13.94 -5.01
N THR A 606 -12.54 12.67 -5.09
CA THR A 606 -12.19 11.82 -3.95
C THR A 606 -10.82 11.19 -4.17
N THR A 607 -9.97 11.21 -3.15
CA THR A 607 -8.71 10.45 -3.20
C THR A 607 -9.01 8.99 -2.91
N ILE A 608 -8.69 8.11 -3.86
CA ILE A 608 -8.86 6.66 -3.78
C ILE A 608 -7.50 6.01 -3.58
N LEU A 609 -7.41 5.01 -2.69
CA LEU A 609 -6.23 4.16 -2.52
C LEU A 609 -6.63 2.70 -2.72
N ASN A 610 -6.04 2.05 -3.73
CA ASN A 610 -6.11 0.60 -3.88
C ASN A 610 -4.88 -0.05 -3.24
N TYR A 611 -5.13 -0.95 -2.29
CA TYR A 611 -4.08 -1.62 -1.53
C TYR A 611 -4.32 -3.12 -1.42
N GLN A 612 -3.28 -3.83 -1.03
CA GLN A 612 -3.31 -5.25 -0.70
C GLN A 612 -2.68 -5.46 0.67
N THR A 613 -2.99 -6.56 1.35
CA THR A 613 -2.37 -6.90 2.63
C THR A 613 -1.96 -8.36 2.69
N VAL A 614 -0.89 -8.65 3.43
CA VAL A 614 -0.49 -9.99 3.85
C VAL A 614 -0.24 -9.92 5.36
N GLY A 615 -1.12 -10.54 6.14
CA GLY A 615 -1.17 -10.30 7.57
C GLY A 615 -1.38 -8.80 7.84
N ASN A 616 -0.44 -8.16 8.54
CA ASN A 616 -0.51 -6.74 8.88
C ASN A 616 0.29 -5.84 7.91
N THR A 617 1.02 -6.40 6.95
CA THR A 617 1.83 -5.63 6.01
C THR A 617 0.97 -5.18 4.82
N GLN A 618 1.02 -3.90 4.48
CA GLN A 618 0.17 -3.27 3.45
C GLN A 618 0.98 -2.88 2.20
N TYR A 619 0.41 -3.10 1.03
CA TYR A 619 1.05 -2.90 -0.27
C TYR A 619 0.22 -1.96 -1.12
N PHE A 620 0.82 -0.90 -1.66
CA PHE A 620 0.07 0.16 -2.34
C PHE A 620 0.12 -0.01 -3.85
N THR A 621 -1.02 -0.35 -4.47
CA THR A 621 -1.07 -0.63 -5.92
C THR A 621 -1.17 0.66 -6.73
N ALA A 622 -2.13 1.53 -6.44
CA ALA A 622 -2.26 2.85 -7.06
C ALA A 622 -3.13 3.75 -6.19
N ALA A 623 -2.94 5.07 -6.31
CA ALA A 623 -3.78 6.03 -5.59
C ALA A 623 -3.99 7.36 -6.33
N GLY A 624 -5.07 8.04 -6.02
CA GLY A 624 -5.48 9.32 -6.62
C GLY A 624 -6.94 9.34 -7.07
N PHE A 625 -7.24 10.19 -8.03
CA PHE A 625 -8.57 10.46 -8.55
C PHE A 625 -8.82 9.46 -9.67
N SER A 626 -10.03 8.92 -9.71
CA SER A 626 -10.38 7.81 -10.61
C SER A 626 -10.15 8.15 -12.09
N ASP A 627 -10.29 9.42 -12.48
CA ASP A 627 -10.11 9.93 -13.84
C ASP A 627 -8.67 10.38 -14.15
N ARG A 628 -7.72 10.24 -13.22
CA ARG A 628 -6.37 10.84 -13.35
C ARG A 628 -5.21 9.96 -12.89
N THR A 629 -5.45 8.69 -12.57
CA THR A 629 -4.39 7.76 -12.20
C THR A 629 -4.43 6.47 -13.03
N VAL A 630 -3.33 6.17 -13.73
CA VAL A 630 -3.11 4.85 -14.36
C VAL A 630 -3.07 3.76 -13.29
N GLY A 631 -3.88 2.72 -13.47
CA GLY A 631 -4.06 1.66 -12.48
C GLY A 631 -5.19 1.92 -11.47
N LEU A 632 -5.79 3.12 -11.50
CA LEU A 632 -7.13 3.37 -10.95
C LEU A 632 -8.18 3.45 -12.06
N GLN A 633 -7.82 3.97 -13.23
CA GLN A 633 -8.64 3.85 -14.42
C GLN A 633 -8.79 2.35 -14.77
N GLY A 634 -9.90 1.92 -15.36
CA GLY A 634 -10.13 0.50 -15.73
C GLY A 634 -10.32 -0.49 -14.56
N LEU A 635 -10.22 -0.02 -13.30
CA LEU A 635 -11.02 -0.54 -12.19
C LEU A 635 -12.21 0.41 -12.02
N PRO A 636 -13.32 0.19 -12.73
CA PRO A 636 -14.58 0.58 -12.14
C PRO A 636 -14.93 -0.54 -11.14
N PRO A 637 -15.19 -0.27 -9.87
CA PRO A 637 -16.59 -0.22 -9.59
C PRO A 637 -17.15 0.93 -10.44
N ASP A 638 -18.09 0.68 -11.34
CA ASP A 638 -18.84 1.83 -11.86
C ASP A 638 -19.53 2.33 -10.59
N ILE A 639 -18.91 3.31 -9.91
CA ILE A 639 -19.48 3.89 -8.71
C ILE A 639 -20.64 4.69 -9.25
N GLN A 640 -21.80 4.06 -9.23
CA GLN A 640 -23.02 4.67 -9.64
C GLN A 640 -23.60 5.32 -8.38
N PHE A 641 -23.79 6.63 -8.46
CA PHE A 641 -24.57 7.37 -7.50
C PHE A 641 -25.98 7.49 -8.08
N GLY A 642 -26.99 7.10 -7.31
CA GLY A 642 -28.36 7.49 -7.57
C GLY A 642 -28.61 8.92 -7.07
N SER A 643 -29.88 9.27 -6.94
CA SER A 643 -30.37 10.59 -6.56
C SER A 643 -30.90 10.59 -5.12
N SER A 644 -31.45 11.71 -4.67
CA SER A 644 -32.20 11.76 -3.40
C SER A 644 -33.69 11.43 -3.59
N ASN A 645 -34.04 10.75 -4.69
CA ASN A 645 -35.38 10.27 -4.98
C ASN A 645 -35.30 8.79 -5.32
N SER A 646 -36.44 8.09 -5.25
CA SER A 646 -36.56 6.70 -5.70
C SER A 646 -36.00 6.44 -7.10
N ASP A 647 -35.03 5.55 -7.18
CA ASP A 647 -34.33 5.13 -8.38
C ASP A 647 -34.57 3.64 -8.71
N ASN A 648 -34.46 3.28 -9.99
CA ASN A 648 -34.49 1.89 -10.47
C ASN A 648 -33.19 1.59 -11.21
N ILE A 649 -32.35 0.73 -10.64
CA ILE A 649 -30.95 0.55 -11.05
C ILE A 649 -30.66 -0.92 -11.35
N THR A 650 -30.00 -1.19 -12.47
CA THR A 650 -29.50 -2.53 -12.82
C THR A 650 -27.98 -2.53 -12.76
N ALA A 651 -27.42 -3.27 -11.80
CA ALA A 651 -26.00 -3.35 -11.55
C ALA A 651 -25.31 -4.40 -12.45
N LYS A 652 -24.21 -4.00 -13.08
CA LYS A 652 -23.29 -4.92 -13.77
C LYS A 652 -22.38 -5.62 -12.76
N PRO A 653 -21.84 -6.81 -13.08
CA PRO A 653 -20.87 -7.48 -12.22
C PRO A 653 -19.67 -6.60 -11.86
N GLY A 654 -19.27 -6.55 -10.59
CA GLY A 654 -18.07 -5.81 -10.14
C GLY A 654 -18.30 -4.37 -9.68
N GLN A 655 -19.53 -3.85 -9.72
CA GLN A 655 -19.84 -2.47 -9.36
C GLN A 655 -20.00 -2.26 -7.84
N ILE A 656 -19.64 -1.05 -7.38
CA ILE A 656 -20.06 -0.50 -6.08
C ILE A 656 -21.17 0.50 -6.38
N LEU A 657 -22.32 0.40 -5.72
CA LEU A 657 -23.49 1.23 -5.95
C LEU A 657 -23.87 1.98 -4.68
N PHE A 658 -24.10 3.29 -4.79
CA PHE A 658 -24.69 4.13 -3.75
C PHE A 658 -26.00 4.71 -4.29
N THR A 659 -27.17 4.22 -3.89
CA THR A 659 -28.42 4.68 -4.53
C THR A 659 -28.90 6.02 -3.98
N GLY A 660 -28.71 6.32 -2.70
CA GLY A 660 -28.90 7.67 -2.15
C GLY A 660 -30.00 7.71 -1.10
N ASP A 661 -30.95 8.64 -1.23
CA ASP A 661 -32.15 8.63 -0.38
C ASP A 661 -33.34 8.33 -1.30
N GLY A 662 -34.40 7.74 -0.76
CA GLY A 662 -35.60 7.37 -1.51
C GLY A 662 -35.89 5.88 -1.40
N ALA A 663 -37.04 5.45 -1.90
CA ALA A 663 -37.33 4.02 -2.00
C ALA A 663 -36.78 3.48 -3.33
N ASP A 664 -35.60 2.88 -3.29
CA ASP A 664 -34.83 2.47 -4.44
C ASP A 664 -35.04 0.98 -4.78
N THR A 665 -34.81 0.63 -6.04
CA THR A 665 -34.83 -0.77 -6.49
C THR A 665 -33.57 -1.10 -7.25
N VAL A 666 -32.83 -2.12 -6.79
CA VAL A 666 -31.55 -2.56 -7.36
C VAL A 666 -31.64 -4.00 -7.85
N ASP A 667 -31.37 -4.23 -9.15
CA ASP A 667 -31.19 -5.56 -9.74
C ASP A 667 -29.69 -5.85 -9.95
N SER A 668 -29.10 -6.73 -9.15
CA SER A 668 -27.67 -7.09 -9.15
C SER A 668 -27.44 -8.57 -9.42
N THR A 669 -26.40 -8.85 -10.22
CA THR A 669 -26.12 -10.19 -10.73
C THR A 669 -25.00 -10.94 -10.00
N LYS A 670 -23.87 -10.31 -9.67
CA LYS A 670 -22.76 -10.91 -8.88
C LYS A 670 -21.64 -9.91 -8.59
N ASN A 671 -20.85 -10.17 -7.54
CA ASN A 671 -19.62 -9.45 -7.22
C ASN A 671 -19.85 -7.94 -7.09
N ASN A 672 -20.92 -7.54 -6.40
CA ASN A 672 -21.31 -6.14 -6.24
C ASN A 672 -21.22 -5.69 -4.79
N THR A 673 -20.90 -4.42 -4.54
CA THR A 673 -21.16 -3.77 -3.24
C THR A 673 -22.33 -2.81 -3.43
N ILE A 674 -23.35 -2.89 -2.62
CA ILE A 674 -24.59 -2.11 -2.78
C ILE A 674 -24.89 -1.44 -1.44
N ILE A 675 -25.05 -0.13 -1.47
CA ILE A 675 -25.41 0.70 -0.33
C ILE A 675 -26.61 1.54 -0.76
N THR A 676 -27.79 1.32 -0.17
CA THR A 676 -29.00 2.00 -0.67
C THR A 676 -29.30 3.32 0.04
N GLY A 677 -29.18 3.40 1.37
CA GLY A 677 -29.20 4.66 2.12
C GLY A 677 -30.45 4.81 2.97
N ASN A 678 -31.22 5.89 2.82
CA ASN A 678 -32.47 6.07 3.58
C ASN A 678 -33.69 5.83 2.69
N GLY A 679 -34.70 5.12 3.18
CA GLY A 679 -35.96 4.84 2.47
C GLY A 679 -36.26 3.35 2.45
N ASP A 680 -37.47 2.96 2.03
CA ASP A 680 -37.84 1.54 1.96
C ASP A 680 -37.35 0.94 0.62
N ASP A 681 -36.22 0.25 0.64
CA ASP A 681 -35.48 -0.20 -0.54
C ASP A 681 -35.73 -1.67 -0.93
N ILE A 682 -35.47 -2.02 -2.19
CA ILE A 682 -35.57 -3.40 -2.70
C ILE A 682 -34.28 -3.78 -3.44
N VAL A 683 -33.55 -4.78 -2.96
CA VAL A 683 -32.30 -5.26 -3.58
C VAL A 683 -32.38 -6.74 -3.97
N PHE A 684 -32.16 -7.03 -5.25
CA PHE A 684 -31.92 -8.39 -5.76
C PHE A 684 -30.41 -8.62 -5.90
N ALA A 685 -29.84 -9.55 -5.15
CA ALA A 685 -28.39 -9.78 -5.11
C ALA A 685 -28.00 -11.21 -5.54
N GLY A 686 -26.97 -11.32 -6.37
CA GLY A 686 -26.33 -12.60 -6.70
C GLY A 686 -25.10 -12.92 -5.84
N SER A 687 -24.30 -13.90 -6.28
CA SER A 687 -23.09 -14.37 -5.57
C SER A 687 -22.02 -13.30 -5.39
N ASP A 688 -21.16 -13.49 -4.39
CA ASP A 688 -19.99 -12.66 -4.09
C ASP A 688 -20.33 -11.17 -3.83
N SER A 689 -21.56 -10.87 -3.44
CA SER A 689 -22.02 -9.49 -3.22
C SER A 689 -22.07 -9.10 -1.74
N SER A 690 -21.94 -7.80 -1.47
CA SER A 690 -22.15 -7.18 -0.16
C SER A 690 -23.26 -6.14 -0.28
N VAL A 691 -24.30 -6.25 0.53
CA VAL A 691 -25.46 -5.34 0.54
C VAL A 691 -25.60 -4.72 1.94
N SER A 692 -25.85 -3.42 2.00
CA SER A 692 -26.21 -2.68 3.21
C SER A 692 -27.35 -1.72 2.84
N THR A 693 -28.53 -1.87 3.42
CA THR A 693 -29.68 -1.07 2.95
C THR A 693 -29.87 0.25 3.71
N GLY A 694 -29.61 0.30 5.02
CA GLY A 694 -29.50 1.57 5.75
C GLY A 694 -30.73 1.85 6.61
N ASP A 695 -31.32 3.04 6.58
CA ASP A 695 -32.52 3.34 7.38
C ASP A 695 -33.78 3.13 6.53
N GLY A 696 -34.75 2.33 6.94
CA GLY A 696 -35.93 2.02 6.15
C GLY A 696 -36.56 0.68 6.51
N ASN A 697 -37.67 0.31 5.89
CA ASN A 697 -38.15 -1.09 5.94
C ASN A 697 -37.83 -1.73 4.60
N ASP A 698 -36.68 -2.39 4.54
CA ASP A 698 -36.03 -2.82 3.31
C ASP A 698 -36.35 -4.27 2.93
N GLN A 699 -36.12 -4.61 1.67
CA GLN A 699 -36.25 -5.97 1.17
C GLN A 699 -34.99 -6.41 0.42
N VAL A 700 -34.35 -7.49 0.85
CA VAL A 700 -33.19 -8.05 0.15
C VAL A 700 -33.45 -9.50 -0.27
N PHE A 701 -33.37 -9.77 -1.57
CA PHE A 701 -33.51 -11.10 -2.14
C PHE A 701 -32.17 -11.61 -2.69
N VAL A 702 -31.60 -12.61 -2.04
CA VAL A 702 -30.34 -13.25 -2.43
C VAL A 702 -30.61 -14.50 -3.27
N GLY A 703 -30.04 -14.57 -4.47
CA GLY A 703 -30.12 -15.75 -5.34
C GLY A 703 -31.37 -15.84 -6.23
N VAL A 704 -32.01 -14.71 -6.54
CA VAL A 704 -33.18 -14.68 -7.48
C VAL A 704 -32.75 -14.95 -8.92
N THR A 705 -31.55 -14.54 -9.31
CA THR A 705 -30.99 -14.74 -10.65
C THR A 705 -30.21 -16.06 -10.79
N GLY A 706 -30.39 -16.98 -9.84
CA GLY A 706 -29.74 -18.29 -9.74
C GLY A 706 -29.03 -18.50 -8.40
N PRO A 707 -28.55 -19.73 -8.11
CA PRO A 707 -28.05 -20.08 -6.78
C PRO A 707 -26.85 -19.24 -6.36
N ALA A 708 -26.99 -18.53 -5.24
CA ALA A 708 -25.98 -17.63 -4.71
C ALA A 708 -25.02 -18.29 -3.70
N SER A 709 -23.79 -17.78 -3.64
CA SER A 709 -22.80 -18.10 -2.61
C SER A 709 -21.94 -16.88 -2.28
N ASN A 710 -21.39 -16.86 -1.06
CA ASN A 710 -20.48 -15.82 -0.58
C ASN A 710 -21.09 -14.40 -0.60
N THR A 711 -22.40 -14.31 -0.38
CA THR A 711 -23.11 -13.02 -0.31
C THR A 711 -23.44 -12.65 1.12
N ASN A 712 -23.20 -11.38 1.48
CA ASN A 712 -23.60 -10.80 2.76
C ASN A 712 -24.66 -9.71 2.52
N ALA A 713 -25.74 -9.71 3.29
CA ALA A 713 -26.74 -8.66 3.28
C ALA A 713 -27.05 -8.20 4.71
N ASP A 714 -27.09 -6.89 4.89
CA ASP A 714 -27.39 -6.18 6.15
C ASP A 714 -28.57 -5.23 5.91
N GLY A 715 -29.65 -5.40 6.67
CA GLY A 715 -30.88 -4.61 6.61
C GLY A 715 -30.70 -3.19 7.17
N GLY A 716 -29.83 -3.03 8.18
CA GLY A 716 -29.65 -1.73 8.82
C GLY A 716 -30.72 -1.44 9.88
N ALA A 717 -31.44 -0.33 9.77
CA ALA A 717 -32.38 0.15 10.78
C ALA A 717 -33.80 0.24 10.23
N GLY A 718 -34.75 -0.38 10.93
CA GLY A 718 -36.16 -0.49 10.57
C GLY A 718 -36.56 -1.96 10.49
N ASN A 719 -37.75 -2.26 9.97
CA ASN A 719 -38.26 -3.64 9.98
C ASN A 719 -38.06 -4.28 8.60
N ASP A 720 -37.02 -5.07 8.44
CA ASP A 720 -36.53 -5.50 7.13
C ASP A 720 -36.95 -6.94 6.77
N GLU A 721 -37.05 -7.25 5.47
CA GLU A 721 -37.30 -8.60 4.94
C GLU A 721 -36.10 -9.10 4.10
N LEU A 722 -35.30 -10.00 4.65
CA LEU A 722 -34.14 -10.57 3.97
C LEU A 722 -34.36 -12.05 3.63
N THR A 723 -34.35 -12.39 2.35
CA THR A 723 -34.63 -13.74 1.86
C THR A 723 -33.52 -14.30 0.98
N ILE A 724 -32.97 -15.46 1.36
CA ILE A 724 -32.20 -16.34 0.46
C ILE A 724 -33.18 -17.22 -0.31
N VAL A 725 -33.27 -17.02 -1.62
CA VAL A 725 -34.18 -17.76 -2.51
C VAL A 725 -33.54 -19.08 -2.95
N GLU A 726 -32.36 -19.03 -3.55
CA GLU A 726 -31.56 -20.20 -3.96
C GLU A 726 -30.10 -20.04 -3.54
N ALA A 727 -29.47 -21.07 -2.97
CA ALA A 727 -28.07 -21.02 -2.54
C ALA A 727 -27.25 -22.28 -2.90
N ASN A 728 -26.00 -22.08 -3.36
CA ASN A 728 -25.01 -23.14 -3.67
C ASN A 728 -23.71 -23.07 -2.83
N GLY A 729 -23.73 -22.30 -1.75
CA GLY A 729 -22.64 -22.14 -0.78
C GLY A 729 -23.16 -21.44 0.46
N SER A 730 -22.29 -20.81 1.26
CA SER A 730 -22.71 -20.06 2.45
C SER A 730 -22.98 -18.59 2.11
N ASN A 731 -24.11 -18.06 2.57
CA ASN A 731 -24.45 -16.64 2.58
C ASN A 731 -24.76 -16.20 4.03
N LYS A 732 -24.77 -14.89 4.26
CA LYS A 732 -25.05 -14.28 5.56
C LYS A 732 -26.11 -13.20 5.44
N LEU A 733 -27.13 -13.28 6.29
CA LEU A 733 -28.15 -12.24 6.44
C LEU A 733 -28.08 -11.66 7.85
N PHE A 734 -28.14 -10.34 7.96
CA PHE A 734 -28.20 -9.57 9.20
C PHE A 734 -29.42 -8.65 9.11
N GLY A 735 -30.38 -8.77 10.04
CA GLY A 735 -31.51 -7.84 10.14
C GLY A 735 -31.07 -6.49 10.71
N ALA A 736 -30.23 -6.57 11.74
CA ALA A 736 -29.68 -5.45 12.50
C ALA A 736 -30.70 -4.80 13.45
N ALA A 737 -31.27 -3.63 13.19
CA ALA A 737 -32.07 -2.91 14.18
C ALA A 737 -33.53 -2.74 13.78
N GLY A 738 -34.41 -3.60 14.30
CA GLY A 738 -35.86 -3.48 14.21
C GLY A 738 -36.49 -4.86 14.35
N ALA A 739 -37.76 -4.99 13.97
CA ALA A 739 -38.46 -6.27 13.99
C ALA A 739 -38.38 -6.92 12.60
N ASP A 740 -37.33 -7.69 12.38
CA ASP A 740 -36.93 -8.17 11.06
C ASP A 740 -37.48 -9.55 10.72
N THR A 741 -37.60 -9.85 9.43
CA THR A 741 -37.98 -11.16 8.91
C THR A 741 -36.87 -11.72 8.02
N LEU A 742 -36.16 -12.75 8.50
CA LEU A 742 -35.09 -13.39 7.74
C LEU A 742 -35.51 -14.79 7.29
N LYS A 743 -35.26 -15.14 6.03
CA LYS A 743 -35.74 -16.41 5.44
C LYS A 743 -34.72 -17.11 4.56
N VAL A 744 -34.59 -18.42 4.72
CA VAL A 744 -33.96 -19.32 3.72
C VAL A 744 -35.06 -20.16 3.08
N VAL A 745 -35.27 -20.00 1.77
CA VAL A 745 -36.19 -20.84 0.98
C VAL A 745 -35.49 -22.13 0.59
N GLU A 746 -34.32 -22.04 -0.06
CA GLU A 746 -33.50 -23.19 -0.43
C GLU A 746 -32.01 -22.94 -0.11
N GLY A 747 -31.34 -23.93 0.47
CA GLY A 747 -29.91 -23.83 0.81
C GLY A 747 -29.51 -24.63 2.04
N SER A 748 -28.21 -24.74 2.32
CA SER A 748 -27.68 -25.35 3.55
C SER A 748 -26.41 -24.64 3.97
N GLY A 749 -26.10 -24.56 5.25
CA GLY A 749 -24.88 -23.86 5.72
C GLY A 749 -24.96 -22.33 5.69
N GLN A 750 -26.17 -21.76 5.81
CA GLN A 750 -26.40 -20.31 5.85
C GLN A 750 -26.23 -19.77 7.28
N LEU A 751 -25.95 -18.46 7.40
CA LEU A 751 -25.95 -17.73 8.67
C LEU A 751 -27.00 -16.62 8.64
N LEU A 752 -27.84 -16.57 9.66
CA LEU A 752 -28.91 -15.60 9.83
C LEU A 752 -28.80 -15.03 11.24
N PHE A 753 -28.76 -13.71 11.36
CA PHE A 753 -28.70 -12.97 12.62
C PHE A 753 -29.78 -11.90 12.60
N GLY A 754 -30.78 -11.99 13.49
CA GLY A 754 -31.88 -11.04 13.58
C GLY A 754 -31.35 -9.67 13.97
N GLY A 755 -30.86 -9.55 15.21
CA GLY A 755 -30.22 -8.33 15.69
C GLY A 755 -30.93 -7.81 16.93
N SER A 756 -31.45 -6.60 16.89
CA SER A 756 -32.19 -6.00 18.00
C SER A 756 -33.62 -5.68 17.60
N GLY A 757 -34.58 -6.15 18.38
CA GLY A 757 -36.01 -6.06 18.12
C GLY A 757 -36.61 -7.48 18.11
N ASN A 758 -37.89 -7.61 17.79
CA ASN A 758 -38.56 -8.90 17.88
C ASN A 758 -38.59 -9.55 16.49
N ASP A 759 -37.62 -10.40 16.22
CA ASP A 759 -37.32 -10.92 14.90
C ASP A 759 -38.04 -12.23 14.60
N THR A 760 -38.24 -12.52 13.30
CA THR A 760 -38.75 -13.80 12.82
C THR A 760 -37.77 -14.41 11.82
N ILE A 761 -37.13 -15.51 12.20
CA ILE A 761 -36.14 -16.20 11.36
C ILE A 761 -36.68 -17.56 10.94
N THR A 762 -36.83 -17.80 9.63
CA THR A 762 -37.27 -19.08 9.07
C THR A 762 -36.21 -19.72 8.20
N SER A 763 -35.75 -20.91 8.56
CA SER A 763 -34.72 -21.64 7.84
C SER A 763 -35.21 -22.98 7.30
N ASN A 764 -35.12 -23.14 5.98
CA ASN A 764 -35.22 -24.45 5.32
C ASN A 764 -33.83 -25.05 5.07
N GLY A 765 -33.80 -26.34 4.72
CA GLY A 765 -32.56 -27.06 4.45
C GLY A 765 -31.89 -27.62 5.71
N LYS A 766 -30.55 -27.60 5.77
CA LYS A 766 -29.80 -28.17 6.91
C LYS A 766 -28.53 -27.41 7.25
N ASN A 767 -28.02 -27.62 8.46
CA ASN A 767 -26.74 -27.09 8.95
C ASN A 767 -26.67 -25.55 8.92
N ASN A 768 -27.81 -24.87 9.02
CA ASN A 768 -27.86 -23.42 9.10
C ASN A 768 -27.61 -22.95 10.54
N ARG A 769 -27.25 -21.69 10.70
CA ARG A 769 -27.05 -21.05 12.00
C ARG A 769 -27.97 -19.84 12.10
N LEU A 770 -28.87 -19.88 13.06
CA LEU A 770 -29.89 -18.88 13.31
C LEU A 770 -29.62 -18.27 14.68
N TYR A 771 -29.59 -16.96 14.75
CA TYR A 771 -29.38 -16.19 15.97
C TYR A 771 -30.45 -15.10 16.01
N GLY A 772 -31.28 -15.07 17.06
CA GLY A 772 -32.32 -14.07 17.25
C GLY A 772 -31.67 -12.72 17.57
N GLY A 773 -31.02 -12.64 18.73
CA GLY A 773 -30.29 -11.46 19.15
C GLY A 773 -30.87 -10.91 20.44
N SER A 774 -31.40 -9.69 20.43
CA SER A 774 -32.08 -9.11 21.59
C SER A 774 -33.51 -8.74 21.23
N GLY A 775 -34.48 -9.12 22.06
CA GLY A 775 -35.91 -8.98 21.81
C GLY A 775 -36.60 -10.34 21.88
N ASP A 776 -37.93 -10.36 21.76
CA ASP A 776 -38.68 -11.61 21.85
C ASP A 776 -38.80 -12.23 20.45
N ASP A 777 -37.90 -13.16 20.11
CA ASP A 777 -37.71 -13.66 18.76
C ASP A 777 -38.48 -14.96 18.46
N LYS A 778 -38.74 -15.21 17.17
CA LYS A 778 -39.34 -16.45 16.66
C LYS A 778 -38.44 -17.13 15.64
N LEU A 779 -37.86 -18.27 16.01
CA LEU A 779 -36.91 -18.98 15.17
C LEU A 779 -37.48 -20.33 14.72
N PHE A 780 -37.66 -20.51 13.42
CA PHE A 780 -38.13 -21.74 12.79
C PHE A 780 -37.00 -22.42 12.04
N SER A 781 -36.61 -23.61 12.50
CA SER A 781 -35.57 -24.44 11.90
C SER A 781 -36.15 -25.66 11.21
N ASN A 782 -35.32 -26.39 10.47
CA ASN A 782 -35.69 -27.64 9.85
C ASN A 782 -34.88 -28.83 10.36
N SER A 783 -33.57 -28.86 10.13
CA SER A 783 -32.75 -30.05 10.45
C SER A 783 -31.26 -29.77 10.63
N ASN A 784 -30.67 -30.33 11.69
CA ASN A 784 -29.24 -30.16 12.04
C ASN A 784 -28.78 -28.70 12.11
N ASP A 785 -29.68 -27.76 12.40
CA ASP A 785 -29.34 -26.35 12.54
C ASP A 785 -28.86 -26.03 13.95
N THR A 786 -28.16 -24.91 14.09
CA THR A 786 -27.86 -24.29 15.39
C THR A 786 -28.76 -23.07 15.54
N ILE A 787 -29.48 -22.99 16.65
CA ILE A 787 -30.47 -21.97 16.95
C ILE A 787 -30.11 -21.36 18.29
N VAL A 788 -29.99 -20.03 18.34
CA VAL A 788 -29.78 -19.26 19.57
C VAL A 788 -30.83 -18.17 19.59
N GLY A 789 -31.68 -18.13 20.63
CA GLY A 789 -32.65 -17.06 20.84
C GLY A 789 -31.92 -15.76 21.16
N GLY A 790 -31.41 -15.64 22.37
CA GLY A 790 -30.57 -14.52 22.79
C GLY A 790 -31.10 -13.88 24.06
N ASP A 791 -31.22 -12.57 24.09
CA ASP A 791 -31.88 -11.86 25.20
C ASP A 791 -33.36 -11.65 24.86
N GLY A 792 -34.31 -12.02 25.72
CA GLY A 792 -35.74 -11.87 25.49
C GLY A 792 -36.51 -13.17 25.72
N ASP A 793 -37.85 -13.11 25.63
CA ASP A 793 -38.69 -14.29 25.79
C ASP A 793 -38.90 -14.97 24.42
N ASP A 794 -38.01 -15.90 24.06
CA ASP A 794 -37.91 -16.43 22.69
C ASP A 794 -38.79 -17.67 22.43
N VAL A 795 -39.15 -17.89 21.16
CA VAL A 795 -39.89 -19.07 20.71
C VAL A 795 -39.14 -19.80 19.58
N LEU A 796 -38.59 -20.96 19.92
CA LEU A 796 -37.73 -21.75 19.03
C LEU A 796 -38.45 -23.02 18.56
N PHE A 797 -38.72 -23.12 17.26
CA PHE A 797 -39.32 -24.29 16.62
C PHE A 797 -38.26 -25.15 15.93
N ALA A 798 -38.10 -26.39 16.38
CA ALA A 798 -37.05 -27.28 15.87
C ALA A 798 -37.38 -27.90 14.49
N GLY A 799 -38.63 -27.86 14.06
CA GLY A 799 -39.06 -28.52 12.82
C GLY A 799 -39.03 -30.06 12.87
N ALA A 800 -39.55 -30.68 11.81
CA ALA A 800 -39.74 -32.14 11.75
C ALA A 800 -38.45 -32.92 11.43
N GLY A 801 -37.46 -32.28 10.79
CA GLY A 801 -36.17 -32.92 10.51
C GLY A 801 -35.40 -33.25 11.79
N GLY A 802 -35.39 -32.31 12.74
CA GLY A 802 -34.75 -32.50 14.04
C GLY A 802 -33.22 -32.56 13.93
N GLY A 803 -32.55 -33.01 15.00
CA GLY A 803 -31.08 -32.97 15.07
C GLY A 803 -30.51 -31.59 15.38
N ASN A 804 -31.37 -30.63 15.74
CA ASN A 804 -30.95 -29.25 15.97
C ASN A 804 -30.34 -29.07 17.35
N ARG A 805 -29.48 -28.06 17.48
CA ARG A 805 -28.97 -27.56 18.76
C ARG A 805 -29.63 -26.22 19.06
N LEU A 806 -30.34 -26.15 20.18
CA LEU A 806 -31.13 -25.00 20.59
C LEU A 806 -30.57 -24.41 21.89
N THR A 807 -30.44 -23.10 21.92
CA THR A 807 -30.05 -22.29 23.08
C THR A 807 -31.09 -21.19 23.21
N GLY A 808 -31.74 -21.08 24.37
CA GLY A 808 -32.75 -20.05 24.61
C GLY A 808 -32.06 -18.72 24.87
N GLY A 809 -31.17 -18.70 25.85
CA GLY A 809 -30.47 -17.51 26.29
C GLY A 809 -31.07 -16.96 27.58
N ALA A 810 -31.28 -15.64 27.63
CA ALA A 810 -31.77 -14.95 28.80
C ALA A 810 -33.24 -14.54 28.61
N GLY A 811 -34.13 -15.06 29.43
CA GLY A 811 -35.56 -14.72 29.36
C GLY A 811 -36.39 -15.95 29.69
N ILE A 812 -37.67 -15.93 29.31
CA ILE A 812 -38.59 -17.07 29.44
C ILE A 812 -38.78 -17.71 28.06
N ASP A 813 -38.02 -18.76 27.80
CA ASP A 813 -37.93 -19.34 26.47
C ASP A 813 -38.87 -20.53 26.25
N GLN A 814 -39.34 -20.68 25.02
CA GLN A 814 -40.17 -21.79 24.58
C GLN A 814 -39.47 -22.62 23.50
N PHE A 815 -39.12 -23.86 23.84
CA PHE A 815 -38.52 -24.81 22.90
C PHE A 815 -39.58 -25.76 22.34
N TRP A 816 -40.13 -25.46 21.16
CA TRP A 816 -41.08 -26.30 20.44
C TRP A 816 -40.36 -27.41 19.66
N ILE A 817 -40.05 -28.49 20.38
CA ILE A 817 -39.27 -29.64 19.87
C ILE A 817 -40.07 -30.59 18.98
N ALA A 818 -41.40 -30.45 18.96
CA ALA A 818 -42.32 -31.17 18.09
C ALA A 818 -43.56 -30.30 17.83
N ASN A 819 -43.78 -29.90 16.59
CA ASN A 819 -44.95 -29.11 16.18
C ASN A 819 -45.53 -29.71 14.89
N GLY A 820 -46.78 -30.19 14.94
CA GLY A 820 -47.48 -30.86 13.83
C GLY A 820 -47.05 -32.31 13.54
N SER A 821 -45.78 -32.63 13.72
CA SER A 821 -45.25 -34.02 13.64
C SER A 821 -44.11 -34.27 14.61
N LEU A 822 -43.86 -35.54 14.92
CA LEU A 822 -42.69 -35.97 15.69
C LEU A 822 -41.39 -35.75 14.89
N PRO A 823 -40.28 -35.36 15.54
CA PRO A 823 -39.01 -35.16 14.85
C PRO A 823 -38.38 -36.48 14.40
N THR A 824 -37.70 -36.48 13.25
CA THR A 824 -37.01 -37.68 12.73
C THR A 824 -35.67 -37.96 13.41
N SER A 825 -35.05 -36.93 13.99
CA SER A 825 -33.85 -37.01 14.81
C SER A 825 -34.03 -36.19 16.08
N LYS A 826 -33.45 -36.64 17.20
CA LYS A 826 -33.60 -35.92 18.47
C LYS A 826 -32.93 -34.56 18.41
N ASN A 827 -33.54 -33.58 19.05
CA ASN A 827 -32.96 -32.26 19.25
C ASN A 827 -32.09 -32.23 20.51
N ILE A 828 -31.33 -31.15 20.69
CA ILE A 828 -30.52 -30.88 21.87
C ILE A 828 -30.82 -29.47 22.34
N VAL A 829 -31.27 -29.31 23.58
CA VAL A 829 -31.38 -28.00 24.24
C VAL A 829 -30.21 -27.85 25.21
N THR A 830 -29.54 -26.71 25.16
CA THR A 830 -28.22 -26.54 25.77
C THR A 830 -28.20 -25.85 27.13
N ASP A 831 -29.25 -25.09 27.45
CA ASP A 831 -29.30 -24.15 28.58
C ASP A 831 -30.67 -24.10 29.28
N PHE A 832 -31.49 -25.14 29.10
CA PHE A 832 -32.84 -25.21 29.68
C PHE A 832 -32.84 -24.96 31.19
N THR A 833 -33.62 -23.98 31.63
CA THR A 833 -33.74 -23.55 33.02
C THR A 833 -35.13 -23.89 33.59
N PRO A 834 -35.25 -24.96 34.41
CA PRO A 834 -36.53 -25.38 34.95
C PRO A 834 -37.21 -24.29 35.81
N GLY A 835 -38.46 -23.99 35.47
CA GLY A 835 -39.29 -23.00 36.17
C GLY A 835 -39.25 -21.61 35.54
N ILE A 836 -38.37 -21.42 34.57
CA ILE A 836 -38.31 -20.26 33.68
C ILE A 836 -38.77 -20.75 32.30
N ASP A 837 -38.00 -21.63 31.67
CA ASP A 837 -38.27 -22.10 30.30
C ASP A 837 -39.29 -23.24 30.23
N VAL A 838 -39.84 -23.44 29.02
CA VAL A 838 -40.78 -24.53 28.73
C VAL A 838 -40.43 -25.30 27.46
N ILE A 839 -40.70 -26.60 27.49
CA ILE A 839 -40.66 -27.48 26.32
C ILE A 839 -42.07 -27.59 25.72
N GLY A 840 -42.23 -27.13 24.49
CA GLY A 840 -43.49 -27.15 23.75
C GLY A 840 -43.68 -28.39 22.88
N LEU A 841 -44.88 -28.98 22.92
CA LEU A 841 -45.35 -30.00 21.98
C LEU A 841 -46.72 -29.59 21.42
N GLY A 842 -46.79 -29.29 20.13
CA GLY A 842 -47.99 -28.78 19.46
C GLY A 842 -48.49 -29.70 18.34
N GLY A 843 -49.80 -29.91 18.26
CA GLY A 843 -50.41 -30.66 17.15
C GLY A 843 -50.06 -32.15 17.12
N ILE A 844 -49.55 -32.73 18.21
CA ILE A 844 -49.21 -34.16 18.34
C ILE A 844 -50.27 -34.88 19.17
N THR A 845 -51.14 -35.64 18.52
CA THR A 845 -52.23 -36.36 19.22
C THR A 845 -51.75 -37.37 20.28
N GLN A 846 -50.51 -37.87 20.16
CA GLN A 846 -49.93 -38.81 21.13
C GLN A 846 -49.33 -38.13 22.37
N ALA A 847 -49.09 -36.81 22.35
CA ALA A 847 -48.53 -36.05 23.46
C ALA A 847 -49.50 -34.93 23.85
N SER A 848 -50.44 -35.24 24.74
CA SER A 848 -51.50 -34.33 25.16
C SER A 848 -51.35 -33.83 26.60
N LYS A 849 -50.49 -34.49 27.38
CA LYS A 849 -50.24 -34.20 28.80
C LYS A 849 -48.87 -34.72 29.21
N PHE A 850 -48.34 -34.17 30.31
CA PHE A 850 -47.01 -34.52 30.84
C PHE A 850 -46.81 -36.02 31.09
N SER A 851 -47.85 -36.73 31.54
CA SER A 851 -47.77 -38.18 31.79
C SER A 851 -47.57 -39.04 30.54
N ASP A 852 -47.70 -38.45 29.34
CA ASP A 852 -47.47 -39.15 28.08
C ASP A 852 -45.96 -39.25 27.77
N LEU A 853 -45.12 -38.43 28.43
CA LEU A 853 -43.67 -38.37 28.22
C LEU A 853 -42.92 -39.37 29.11
N THR A 854 -41.81 -39.89 28.60
CA THR A 854 -40.82 -40.66 29.37
C THR A 854 -39.53 -39.86 29.51
N LEU A 855 -39.12 -39.58 30.74
CA LEU A 855 -37.90 -38.84 31.06
C LEU A 855 -36.84 -39.82 31.55
N LEU A 856 -35.67 -39.83 30.91
CA LEU A 856 -34.55 -40.72 31.25
C LEU A 856 -33.30 -39.89 31.56
N GLN A 857 -32.74 -40.05 32.77
CA GLN A 857 -31.45 -39.45 33.11
C GLN A 857 -30.32 -40.13 32.33
N GLN A 858 -29.45 -39.35 31.71
CA GLN A 858 -28.24 -39.80 31.00
C GLN A 858 -27.04 -38.97 31.42
N GLY A 859 -26.27 -39.46 32.41
CA GLY A 859 -25.17 -38.66 32.98
C GLY A 859 -25.71 -37.39 33.64
N SER A 860 -25.20 -36.22 33.24
CA SER A 860 -25.69 -34.90 33.68
C SER A 860 -26.96 -34.43 32.96
N ASP A 861 -27.38 -35.13 31.90
CA ASP A 861 -28.39 -34.64 30.96
C ASP A 861 -29.70 -35.45 31.07
N THR A 862 -30.80 -34.90 30.57
CA THR A 862 -32.09 -35.60 30.54
C THR A 862 -32.58 -35.83 29.11
N LEU A 863 -32.87 -37.08 28.77
CA LEU A 863 -33.52 -37.46 27.51
C LEU A 863 -35.04 -37.51 27.68
N VAL A 864 -35.77 -36.75 26.87
CA VAL A 864 -37.23 -36.75 26.82
C VAL A 864 -37.71 -37.56 25.61
N LYS A 865 -38.65 -38.49 25.85
CA LYS A 865 -39.17 -39.41 24.84
C LYS A 865 -40.70 -39.42 24.81
N LEU A 866 -41.24 -39.77 23.64
CA LEU A 866 -42.64 -40.16 23.46
C LEU A 866 -42.70 -41.55 22.84
N GLY A 867 -43.12 -42.55 23.62
CA GLY A 867 -43.02 -43.95 23.22
C GLY A 867 -41.57 -44.34 22.92
N SER A 868 -41.29 -44.82 21.71
CA SER A 868 -39.94 -45.14 21.26
C SER A 868 -39.13 -43.95 20.73
N THR A 869 -39.79 -42.83 20.40
CA THR A 869 -39.16 -41.68 19.75
C THR A 869 -38.41 -40.82 20.76
N GLU A 870 -37.15 -40.53 20.47
CA GLU A 870 -36.33 -39.56 21.21
C GLU A 870 -36.61 -38.15 20.69
N LEU A 871 -37.13 -37.27 21.55
CA LEU A 871 -37.56 -35.93 21.13
C LEU A 871 -36.44 -34.90 21.33
N VAL A 872 -35.89 -34.84 22.54
CA VAL A 872 -34.86 -33.87 22.92
C VAL A 872 -33.96 -34.39 24.03
N SER A 873 -32.68 -34.02 24.00
CA SER A 873 -31.77 -34.11 25.15
C SER A 873 -31.59 -32.72 25.75
N LEU A 874 -31.89 -32.57 27.05
CA LEU A 874 -31.70 -31.35 27.82
C LEU A 874 -30.36 -31.44 28.54
N LEU A 875 -29.35 -30.72 28.06
CA LEU A 875 -28.00 -30.76 28.61
C LEU A 875 -27.98 -30.15 30.03
N GLY A 876 -27.21 -30.76 30.93
CA GLY A 876 -27.04 -30.29 32.31
C GLY A 876 -28.31 -30.30 33.17
N THR A 877 -29.44 -30.80 32.66
CA THR A 877 -30.72 -30.82 33.36
C THR A 877 -30.95 -32.18 34.03
N THR A 878 -31.32 -32.17 35.31
CA THR A 878 -31.62 -33.40 36.07
C THR A 878 -33.10 -33.78 35.96
N ALA A 879 -33.41 -35.03 35.60
CA ALA A 879 -34.76 -35.45 35.22
C ALA A 879 -35.82 -35.27 36.32
N ASN A 880 -35.43 -35.39 37.60
CA ASN A 880 -36.35 -35.27 38.73
C ASN A 880 -36.67 -33.81 39.12
N THR A 881 -35.99 -32.82 38.53
CA THR A 881 -36.32 -31.39 38.72
C THR A 881 -37.37 -30.93 37.72
N LEU A 882 -37.67 -31.73 36.69
CA LEU A 882 -38.68 -31.43 35.69
C LEU A 882 -40.08 -31.86 36.16
N THR A 883 -41.05 -30.96 36.01
CA THR A 883 -42.45 -31.17 36.36
C THR A 883 -43.37 -30.81 35.20
N ALA A 884 -44.67 -31.03 35.35
CA ALA A 884 -45.66 -30.66 34.33
C ALA A 884 -45.65 -29.17 33.95
N SER A 885 -45.18 -28.26 34.83
CA SER A 885 -45.09 -26.84 34.51
C SER A 885 -43.96 -26.49 33.53
N ASN A 886 -43.00 -27.39 33.32
CA ASN A 886 -41.90 -27.23 32.37
C ASN A 886 -42.31 -27.62 30.94
N PHE A 887 -43.56 -28.03 30.72
CA PHE A 887 -44.04 -28.52 29.44
C PHE A 887 -45.35 -27.84 29.06
N VAL A 888 -45.46 -27.44 27.80
CA VAL A 888 -46.67 -26.87 27.22
C VAL A 888 -47.17 -27.79 26.11
N PHE A 889 -48.46 -28.12 26.15
CA PHE A 889 -49.11 -28.99 25.16
C PHE A 889 -50.21 -28.21 24.43
N ALA A 890 -50.14 -28.16 23.10
CA ALA A 890 -51.15 -27.53 22.26
C ALA A 890 -51.86 -28.56 21.37
N ALA A 891 -53.19 -28.49 21.30
CA ALA A 891 -54.01 -29.43 20.52
C ALA A 891 -53.86 -29.25 18.99
N SER A 892 -53.45 -28.05 18.56
CA SER A 892 -53.15 -27.70 17.17
C SER A 892 -51.67 -27.36 17.01
N VAL A 893 -51.23 -27.27 15.75
CA VAL A 893 -49.96 -26.61 15.42
C VAL A 893 -50.02 -25.18 15.96
N VAL A 894 -48.93 -24.75 16.61
CA VAL A 894 -48.74 -23.39 17.13
C VAL A 894 -48.03 -22.54 16.12
#